data_AF-A0A285T314-F1
#
_entry.id   AF-A0A285T314-F1
#
_cell.length_a   1.000
_cell.length_b   1.000
_cell.length_c   1.000
_cell.angle_alpha   90.00
_cell.angle_beta   90.00
_cell.angle_gamma   90.00
#
_symmetry.space_group_name_H-M   'P 1'
#
loop_
_entity.id
_entity.type
_entity.pdbx_description
1 polymer ?
#
loop_
_entity_poly.entity_id
_entity_poly.type
_entity_poly.pdbx_seq_one_letter_code
_entity_poly.pdbx_strand_id
1 'polypeptide(L)'
;MAATTMAALLYTSCSQDELSSETSPRHSIVASMQPAADTRTAIGSSVTGAVGILWTDGDEIGVFDASGTAQKRYAKVEAGSMGIATFAAVGTEAFAEPVYAYYPYSADNDGRDISSLTGNLPSTQNMDSGTLHGDYKYGRAKGASGEGHEFVFTHLFSMARVMIDATDTPLQGEKLKSLSITATRNGASVAIAGNFTFNAQNGSWSQSGAGQNVVVQEWTDGPLLDQTVTCYASLFPNIATGDLFTIEAVTANHRATFTATSRVTFARERIYNFPLSLNKYQTIKVYDAAGNLVQDGPKAPESVTGTFTCATLNVDGLPQKISLITINGDGPGASGTTAIGNAVNSLGWDFMAVSEDFEYHSQLAAALSNYDAGTWRGTITSAQLTSRADTDGLGFFWKKDGITATGETMVQFTSEEGGLTNGANTCIKKGFRHYEVTVAEGVTVDVYVTHMNTYSGSGNTESNAYVKAQLAQLRQLRDYVLEQAKANNRPAIIMGDTNMRYTRHNIQSNFIDPVTAEGYTVADPWVEFHRGNTYPSWNTKSLMIRSKFAGDTENDICCSDDQRGEVVDKIWYINVPGAELQLKALSCENDVTNFTASTENASYSGVTVEDADGNILENQSVSYVKNVGLADHFPVVVKFEYTYTKQ
;
A
#
# COMPACT_ATOMS: atom_id res chain seq x y z
N MET A 1 64.90 -11.61 24.42
CA MET A 1 64.83 -11.50 25.89
C MET A 1 64.48 -10.06 26.28
N ALA A 2 64.17 -9.85 27.56
CA ALA A 2 63.93 -8.58 28.26
C ALA A 2 64.89 -7.41 27.93
N ALA A 3 64.57 -6.13 28.24
CA ALA A 3 63.29 -5.47 28.57
C ALA A 3 63.50 -3.94 28.59
N THR A 4 62.41 -3.17 28.71
CA THR A 4 62.41 -1.70 28.77
C THR A 4 62.16 -1.18 30.18
N THR A 5 62.89 -0.15 30.60
CA THR A 5 62.50 0.75 31.71
C THR A 5 63.07 2.16 31.48
N MET A 6 62.25 3.18 31.69
CA MET A 6 62.70 4.57 31.86
C MET A 6 61.67 5.30 32.73
N ALA A 7 62.10 6.23 33.59
CA ALA A 7 61.24 6.79 34.62
C ALA A 7 61.55 8.27 34.93
N ALA A 8 60.48 8.98 35.26
CA ALA A 8 60.38 10.17 36.13
C ALA A 8 61.28 11.41 35.88
N LEU A 9 60.65 12.58 36.03
CA LEU A 9 61.18 13.68 36.84
C LEU A 9 60.01 14.52 37.40
N LEU A 10 60.27 15.29 38.46
CA LEU A 10 59.28 15.97 39.31
C LEU A 10 59.82 17.34 39.77
N TYR A 11 59.02 18.05 40.59
CA TYR A 11 59.34 19.27 41.36
C TYR A 11 59.32 20.60 40.58
N THR A 12 58.84 21.75 41.10
CA THR A 12 57.79 22.14 42.12
C THR A 12 57.72 23.68 42.12
N SER A 13 56.57 24.31 42.44
CA SER A 13 56.52 25.52 43.31
C SER A 13 55.09 26.05 43.58
N CYS A 14 54.76 26.21 44.85
CA CYS A 14 53.85 27.14 45.54
C CYS A 14 52.73 27.93 44.78
N SER A 15 51.50 27.76 45.27
CA SER A 15 50.53 28.85 45.53
C SER A 15 49.83 28.59 46.87
N GLN A 16 49.36 29.64 47.56
CA GLN A 16 48.62 29.50 48.83
C GLN A 16 47.13 29.22 48.61
N ASP A 17 46.45 28.77 49.67
CA ASP A 17 45.06 28.35 49.67
C ASP A 17 44.07 29.49 49.38
N GLU A 18 43.14 29.26 48.46
CA GLU A 18 41.75 29.69 48.67
C GLU A 18 40.93 28.48 49.11
N LEU A 19 40.05 28.69 50.08
CA LEU A 19 39.41 27.63 50.84
C LEU A 19 38.19 27.03 50.11
N SER A 20 38.40 26.41 48.95
CA SER A 20 37.39 25.55 48.32
C SER A 20 37.06 24.39 49.27
N SER A 21 35.80 24.28 49.68
CA SER A 21 35.36 23.20 50.58
C SER A 21 35.34 21.87 49.84
N GLU A 22 36.42 21.09 49.93
CA GLU A 22 36.40 19.70 49.51
C GLU A 22 35.36 18.94 50.34
N THR A 23 34.20 18.68 49.72
CA THR A 23 33.20 17.74 50.23
C THR A 23 33.84 16.36 50.19
N SER A 24 34.43 15.94 51.32
CA SER A 24 35.08 14.63 51.44
C SER A 24 34.12 13.54 50.90
N PRO A 25 34.57 12.65 50.00
CA PRO A 25 33.65 11.82 49.20
C PRO A 25 32.62 11.02 49.98
N ARG A 26 32.85 10.71 51.26
CA ARG A 26 31.88 10.02 52.13
C ARG A 26 30.60 10.82 52.44
N HIS A 27 30.46 12.04 51.93
CA HIS A 27 29.34 12.94 52.22
C HIS A 27 28.46 13.27 51.00
N SER A 28 28.82 12.83 49.80
CA SER A 28 28.09 12.99 48.55
C SER A 28 27.20 11.79 48.22
N ILE A 29 26.15 12.03 47.42
CA ILE A 29 25.35 11.01 46.75
C ILE A 29 25.72 10.99 45.27
N VAL A 30 26.13 9.84 44.72
CA VAL A 30 26.37 9.64 43.29
C VAL A 30 25.11 9.01 42.69
N ALA A 31 24.29 9.81 42.03
CA ALA A 31 22.94 9.43 41.59
C ALA A 31 22.91 8.92 40.15
N SER A 32 22.47 7.68 39.97
CA SER A 32 22.29 7.00 38.68
C SER A 32 20.84 6.56 38.47
N MET A 33 20.42 6.40 37.22
CA MET A 33 19.08 5.89 36.89
C MET A 33 19.06 4.36 36.79
N GLN A 34 18.00 3.72 37.29
CA GLN A 34 17.75 2.29 37.07
C GLN A 34 17.55 2.02 35.57
N PRO A 35 18.24 1.02 34.97
CA PRO A 35 17.93 0.56 33.63
C PRO A 35 16.49 0.02 33.56
N ALA A 36 15.63 0.67 32.77
CA ALA A 36 14.27 0.22 32.54
C ALA A 36 14.26 -1.11 31.76
N ALA A 37 13.32 -2.01 32.11
CA ALA A 37 13.27 -3.36 31.55
C ALA A 37 13.03 -3.38 30.03
N ASP A 38 12.26 -2.44 29.49
CA ASP A 38 12.21 -2.14 28.05
C ASP A 38 12.05 -0.63 27.81
N THR A 39 12.79 -0.12 26.82
CA THR A 39 12.78 1.27 26.30
C THR A 39 13.32 2.36 27.25
N ARG A 40 13.88 3.43 26.66
CA ARG A 40 14.72 4.44 27.34
C ARG A 40 14.12 5.85 27.23
N THR A 41 13.88 6.48 28.37
CA THR A 41 13.42 7.87 28.60
C THR A 41 14.65 8.78 28.77
N ALA A 42 14.70 10.11 28.67
CA ALA A 42 14.18 11.20 27.77
C ALA A 42 14.66 12.55 28.38
N ILE A 43 15.42 13.47 27.76
CA ILE A 43 16.03 13.59 26.43
C ILE A 43 17.45 14.23 26.55
N GLY A 44 18.34 13.94 25.61
CA GLY A 44 19.60 14.65 25.38
C GLY A 44 20.46 13.98 24.30
N SER A 45 21.33 14.73 23.61
CA SER A 45 22.19 14.19 22.55
C SER A 45 23.39 13.42 23.11
N SER A 46 23.20 12.15 23.46
CA SER A 46 24.34 11.27 23.79
C SER A 46 25.15 10.92 22.53
N VAL A 47 26.46 10.72 22.72
CA VAL A 47 27.45 10.51 21.63
C VAL A 47 27.26 9.17 20.88
N THR A 48 26.24 8.38 21.24
CA THR A 48 25.94 7.06 20.65
C THR A 48 24.48 6.93 20.18
N GLY A 49 23.81 8.06 19.89
CA GLY A 49 22.53 8.07 19.17
C GLY A 49 21.33 7.56 19.95
N ALA A 50 21.40 7.56 21.29
CA ALA A 50 20.34 7.05 22.14
C ALA A 50 19.97 8.00 23.29
N VAL A 51 18.73 7.87 23.75
CA VAL A 51 18.05 8.83 24.63
C VAL A 51 18.14 8.37 26.10
N GLY A 52 18.16 9.32 27.05
CA GLY A 52 18.37 9.12 28.49
C GLY A 52 17.75 10.27 29.31
N ILE A 53 17.26 10.01 30.54
CA ILE A 53 16.88 11.06 31.51
C ILE A 53 18.17 11.52 32.15
N LEU A 54 18.33 12.84 32.18
CA LEU A 54 19.54 13.51 32.63
C LEU A 54 19.18 14.33 33.87
N TRP A 55 20.06 14.32 34.86
CA TRP A 55 20.02 15.32 35.92
C TRP A 55 20.40 16.67 35.33
N THR A 56 19.59 17.69 35.61
CA THR A 56 19.69 19.06 35.08
C THR A 56 20.10 20.07 36.14
N ASP A 57 20.53 21.25 35.72
CA ASP A 57 21.08 22.25 36.64
C ASP A 57 19.97 22.85 37.53
N GLY A 58 20.20 22.81 38.84
CA GLY A 58 19.19 23.13 39.85
C GLY A 58 18.43 21.92 40.41
N ASP A 59 18.72 20.69 39.96
CA ASP A 59 18.11 19.49 40.55
C ASP A 59 18.48 19.33 42.04
N GLU A 60 17.45 19.10 42.87
CA GLU A 60 17.59 18.83 44.30
C GLU A 60 16.88 17.51 44.68
N ILE A 61 17.48 16.74 45.59
CA ILE A 61 16.94 15.47 46.12
C ILE A 61 16.76 15.56 47.64
N GLY A 62 15.69 14.96 48.15
CA GLY A 62 15.49 14.76 49.59
C GLY A 62 16.02 13.39 49.99
N VAL A 63 16.96 13.35 50.94
CA VAL A 63 17.68 12.14 51.37
C VAL A 63 17.31 11.78 52.81
N PHE A 64 17.30 10.49 53.14
CA PHE A 64 17.05 9.93 54.45
C PHE A 64 18.10 8.86 54.82
N ASP A 65 18.39 8.72 56.11
CA ASP A 65 19.09 7.57 56.66
C ASP A 65 18.18 6.32 56.79
N ALA A 66 18.72 5.25 57.38
CA ALA A 66 18.02 4.00 57.62
C ALA A 66 16.75 4.11 58.50
N SER A 67 16.56 5.21 59.25
CA SER A 67 15.36 5.42 60.08
C SER A 67 14.13 5.84 59.27
N GLY A 68 14.33 6.53 58.14
CA GLY A 68 13.24 7.15 57.39
C GLY A 68 12.57 8.36 58.08
N THR A 69 13.07 8.80 59.23
CA THR A 69 12.47 9.87 60.05
C THR A 69 13.11 11.24 59.89
N ALA A 70 14.39 11.29 59.50
CA ALA A 70 15.13 12.52 59.25
C ALA A 70 15.32 12.73 57.74
N GLN A 71 14.83 13.85 57.21
CA GLN A 71 15.07 14.30 55.84
C GLN A 71 16.21 15.33 55.82
N LYS A 72 17.07 15.28 54.79
CA LYS A 72 18.03 16.35 54.46
C LYS A 72 18.00 16.67 52.97
N ARG A 73 18.15 17.94 52.62
CA ARG A 73 18.25 18.41 51.23
C ARG A 73 19.66 18.26 50.69
N TYR A 74 19.78 17.71 49.49
CA TYR A 74 21.01 17.67 48.71
C TYR A 74 20.76 18.27 47.32
N ALA A 75 21.72 19.02 46.77
CA ALA A 75 21.63 19.63 45.44
C ALA A 75 22.76 19.13 44.52
N LYS A 76 22.50 19.10 43.20
CA LYS A 76 23.46 18.75 42.15
C LYS A 76 24.67 19.70 42.20
N VAL A 77 25.88 19.14 42.07
CA VAL A 77 27.14 19.89 42.20
C VAL A 77 27.68 20.34 40.84
N GLU A 78 27.55 19.50 39.81
CA GLU A 78 28.07 19.78 38.47
C GLU A 78 27.13 20.70 37.67
N ALA A 79 27.64 21.34 36.62
CA ALA A 79 26.85 22.05 35.61
C ALA A 79 26.66 21.21 34.33
N GLY A 80 25.58 21.46 33.58
CA GLY A 80 25.18 20.74 32.39
C GLY A 80 24.43 19.42 32.65
N SER A 81 23.63 19.00 31.67
CA SER A 81 22.77 17.81 31.76
C SER A 81 23.55 16.49 31.67
N MET A 82 23.39 15.58 32.64
CA MET A 82 24.21 14.36 32.74
C MET A 82 23.45 13.14 33.31
N GLY A 83 23.76 11.94 32.83
CA GLY A 83 23.05 10.69 33.19
C GLY A 83 23.48 10.05 34.52
N ILE A 84 24.59 10.54 35.10
CA ILE A 84 25.04 10.28 36.47
C ILE A 84 25.50 11.64 37.00
N ALA A 85 25.08 12.03 38.19
CA ALA A 85 25.42 13.32 38.80
C ALA A 85 25.71 13.19 40.30
N THR A 86 26.49 14.11 40.83
CA THR A 86 26.88 14.18 42.25
C THR A 86 26.00 15.19 42.97
N PHE A 87 25.44 14.79 44.10
CA PHE A 87 24.62 15.64 44.96
C PHE A 87 25.29 15.83 46.32
N ALA A 88 25.35 17.06 46.82
CA ALA A 88 25.95 17.41 48.12
C ALA A 88 24.92 18.03 49.07
N ALA A 89 25.07 17.79 50.37
CA ALA A 89 24.14 18.27 51.41
C ALA A 89 24.15 19.80 51.52
N VAL A 90 22.98 20.43 51.57
CA VAL A 90 22.85 21.91 51.53
C VAL A 90 22.34 22.45 52.86
N GLY A 91 23.17 23.26 53.54
CA GLY A 91 22.80 23.93 54.79
C GLY A 91 22.78 23.03 56.04
N THR A 92 23.27 21.79 55.91
CA THR A 92 23.34 20.79 56.99
C THR A 92 24.56 19.89 56.77
N GLU A 93 25.09 19.29 57.84
CA GLU A 93 26.04 18.18 57.70
C GLU A 93 25.36 17.02 56.95
N ALA A 94 26.11 16.25 56.17
CA ALA A 94 25.58 15.08 55.44
C ALA A 94 25.05 13.99 56.39
N PHE A 95 24.37 12.98 55.85
CA PHE A 95 24.25 11.69 56.54
C PHE A 95 25.56 10.89 56.42
N ALA A 96 25.93 10.17 57.47
CA ALA A 96 27.06 9.24 57.44
C ALA A 96 26.72 7.94 56.68
N GLU A 97 25.46 7.49 56.77
CA GLU A 97 24.92 6.30 56.08
C GLU A 97 23.51 6.59 55.52
N PRO A 98 23.41 7.37 54.42
CA PRO A 98 22.15 7.60 53.70
C PRO A 98 21.68 6.31 53.01
N VAL A 99 20.36 6.02 53.06
CA VAL A 99 19.78 4.78 52.53
C VAL A 99 18.71 5.02 51.47
N TYR A 100 17.94 6.10 51.62
CA TYR A 100 16.80 6.41 50.75
C TYR A 100 16.85 7.85 50.25
N ALA A 101 16.31 8.09 49.06
CA ALA A 101 16.16 9.42 48.50
C ALA A 101 14.86 9.55 47.67
N TYR A 102 14.49 10.77 47.33
CA TYR A 102 13.48 11.08 46.31
C TYR A 102 13.82 12.35 45.53
N TYR A 103 13.20 12.49 44.36
CA TYR A 103 13.29 13.64 43.48
C TYR A 103 11.91 13.99 42.90
N PRO A 104 11.61 15.27 42.64
CA PRO A 104 12.33 16.45 43.14
C PRO A 104 12.15 16.62 44.65
N TYR A 105 13.15 17.22 45.32
CA TYR A 105 13.01 17.71 46.68
C TYR A 105 11.85 18.72 46.79
N SER A 106 11.24 18.81 47.98
CA SER A 106 10.32 19.89 48.33
C SER A 106 10.34 20.13 49.84
N ALA A 107 10.36 21.41 50.23
CA ALA A 107 10.26 21.83 51.63
C ALA A 107 8.91 21.46 52.26
N ASP A 108 7.84 21.28 51.47
CA ASP A 108 6.53 20.81 51.97
C ASP A 108 6.58 19.39 52.55
N ASN A 109 7.68 18.65 52.29
CA ASN A 109 7.95 17.32 52.80
C ASN A 109 8.97 17.30 53.95
N ASP A 110 9.60 18.42 54.31
CA ASP A 110 10.55 18.46 55.44
C ASP A 110 9.85 18.07 56.75
N GLY A 111 10.47 17.13 57.48
CA GLY A 111 9.91 16.59 58.72
C GLY A 111 8.75 15.59 58.54
N ARG A 112 8.41 15.18 57.31
CA ARG A 112 7.48 14.06 57.07
C ARG A 112 8.18 12.72 57.20
N ASP A 113 7.40 11.70 57.58
CA ASP A 113 7.82 10.31 57.49
C ASP A 113 7.95 9.89 56.01
N ILE A 114 9.01 9.15 55.69
CA ILE A 114 9.37 8.67 54.35
C ILE A 114 8.25 7.92 53.60
N SER A 115 7.26 7.36 54.33
CA SER A 115 6.10 6.67 53.76
C SER A 115 4.94 7.59 53.37
N SER A 116 5.02 8.89 53.70
CA SER A 116 3.90 9.85 53.73
C SER A 116 4.16 11.15 52.96
N LEU A 117 5.18 11.16 52.10
CA LEU A 117 5.60 12.32 51.31
C LEU A 117 4.51 12.72 50.31
N THR A 118 4.47 13.99 49.93
CA THR A 118 3.48 14.54 48.98
C THR A 118 4.12 15.11 47.72
N GLY A 119 3.39 15.07 46.62
CA GLY A 119 3.76 15.69 45.35
C GLY A 119 2.55 16.07 44.50
N ASN A 120 2.81 16.76 43.40
CA ASN A 120 1.83 17.12 42.37
C ASN A 120 2.42 16.79 41.00
N LEU A 121 1.76 15.90 40.24
CA LEU A 121 2.04 15.74 38.82
C LEU A 121 1.19 16.80 38.10
N PRO A 122 1.78 17.86 37.53
CA PRO A 122 0.99 18.97 37.00
C PRO A 122 0.29 18.58 35.70
N SER A 123 -0.96 19.03 35.55
CA SER A 123 -1.71 18.87 34.29
C SER A 123 -1.09 19.70 33.17
N THR A 124 -0.69 20.95 33.44
CA THR A 124 0.04 21.78 32.48
C THR A 124 1.54 21.48 32.59
N GLN A 125 2.16 21.13 31.46
CA GLN A 125 3.57 20.78 31.35
C GLN A 125 4.17 21.70 30.28
N ASN A 126 4.95 22.70 30.70
CA ASN A 126 5.54 23.66 29.76
C ASN A 126 6.74 23.03 29.05
N MET A 127 6.87 23.30 27.75
CA MET A 127 7.84 22.63 26.89
C MET A 127 8.98 23.56 26.43
N ASP A 128 8.99 24.82 26.85
CA ASP A 128 9.99 25.82 26.43
C ASP A 128 11.35 25.64 27.13
N SER A 129 11.36 25.02 28.30
CA SER A 129 12.57 24.81 29.14
C SER A 129 13.38 23.55 28.77
N GLY A 130 12.75 22.58 28.12
CA GLY A 130 13.30 21.22 27.95
C GLY A 130 13.26 20.33 29.20
N THR A 131 12.78 20.84 30.35
CA THR A 131 12.65 20.08 31.60
C THR A 131 11.40 19.17 31.58
N LEU A 132 11.54 17.90 31.99
CA LEU A 132 10.39 17.00 32.10
C LEU A 132 9.57 17.31 33.36
N HIS A 133 8.41 17.94 33.18
CA HIS A 133 7.45 18.15 34.25
C HIS A 133 6.91 16.83 34.82
N GLY A 134 6.62 16.80 36.13
CA GLY A 134 6.03 15.64 36.80
C GLY A 134 6.96 14.43 36.98
N ASP A 135 8.26 14.58 36.71
CA ASP A 135 9.27 13.53 36.81
C ASP A 135 9.63 13.20 38.28
N TYR A 136 8.76 12.47 38.97
CA TYR A 136 9.02 11.99 40.32
C TYR A 136 9.76 10.64 40.34
N LYS A 137 10.79 10.56 41.19
CA LYS A 137 11.64 9.38 41.38
C LYS A 137 11.82 9.05 42.87
N TYR A 138 12.11 7.80 43.18
CA TYR A 138 12.69 7.38 44.46
C TYR A 138 14.08 6.75 44.24
N GLY A 139 15.00 6.91 45.19
CA GLY A 139 16.39 6.45 45.09
C GLY A 139 16.80 5.51 46.23
N ARG A 140 17.56 4.45 45.92
CA ARG A 140 18.13 3.51 46.90
C ARG A 140 19.65 3.58 46.91
N ALA A 141 20.24 3.58 48.10
CA ALA A 141 21.65 3.25 48.27
C ALA A 141 21.95 1.84 47.72
N LYS A 142 22.99 1.75 46.90
CA LYS A 142 23.53 0.52 46.29
C LYS A 142 24.86 0.10 46.93
N GLY A 143 25.58 1.06 47.51
CA GLY A 143 26.88 0.90 48.17
C GLY A 143 27.57 2.24 48.30
N ALA A 144 28.88 2.24 48.60
CA ALA A 144 29.72 3.43 48.58
C ALA A 144 30.93 3.22 47.66
N SER A 145 31.29 4.25 46.90
CA SER A 145 32.44 4.30 46.00
C SER A 145 33.55 5.20 46.54
N GLY A 146 34.58 5.47 45.74
CA GLY A 146 35.57 6.51 46.04
C GLY A 146 35.04 7.95 45.88
N GLU A 147 33.85 8.13 45.32
CA GLU A 147 33.23 9.41 44.94
C GLU A 147 31.96 9.73 45.76
N GLY A 148 31.34 8.71 46.36
CA GLY A 148 30.27 8.87 47.36
C GLY A 148 29.36 7.66 47.52
N HIS A 149 28.22 7.86 48.19
CA HIS A 149 27.21 6.82 48.31
C HIS A 149 26.48 6.67 46.96
N GLU A 150 26.60 5.50 46.34
CA GLU A 150 25.97 5.22 45.06
C GLU A 150 24.46 5.04 45.24
N PHE A 151 23.67 5.83 44.50
CA PHE A 151 22.22 5.72 44.49
C PHE A 151 21.69 5.32 43.11
N VAL A 152 20.67 4.46 43.11
CA VAL A 152 19.92 4.06 41.91
C VAL A 152 18.49 4.57 42.05
N PHE A 153 18.04 5.37 41.08
CA PHE A 153 16.73 6.03 41.05
C PHE A 153 15.74 5.36 40.09
N THR A 154 14.48 5.30 40.51
CA THR A 154 13.37 4.63 39.82
C THR A 154 12.16 5.58 39.76
N HIS A 155 11.47 5.67 38.61
CA HIS A 155 10.30 6.56 38.46
C HIS A 155 9.05 6.03 39.19
N LEU A 156 8.23 6.95 39.71
CA LEU A 156 6.90 6.62 40.26
C LEU A 156 5.83 6.42 39.18
N PHE A 157 6.01 7.01 38.00
CA PHE A 157 4.95 7.22 37.01
C PHE A 157 5.27 6.62 35.63
N SER A 158 4.29 6.74 34.73
CA SER A 158 4.44 6.42 33.30
C SER A 158 4.76 7.69 32.50
N MET A 159 5.30 7.54 31.30
CA MET A 159 5.55 8.68 30.41
C MET A 159 5.03 8.41 28.99
N ALA A 160 4.40 9.42 28.39
CA ALA A 160 4.10 9.43 26.96
C ALA A 160 5.32 9.91 26.15
N ARG A 161 5.65 9.17 25.07
CA ARG A 161 6.40 9.70 23.93
C ARG A 161 5.42 10.00 22.82
N VAL A 162 5.18 11.27 22.54
CA VAL A 162 4.24 11.71 21.52
C VAL A 162 4.98 12.12 20.26
N MET A 163 4.54 11.61 19.11
CA MET A 163 5.10 11.89 17.80
C MET A 163 3.96 12.44 16.93
N ILE A 164 4.00 13.71 16.57
CA ILE A 164 2.91 14.45 15.90
C ILE A 164 3.28 14.61 14.43
N ASP A 165 2.44 14.11 13.54
CA ASP A 165 2.55 14.20 12.08
C ASP A 165 1.27 14.86 11.54
N ALA A 166 1.40 16.10 11.06
CA ALA A 166 0.27 16.93 10.66
C ALA A 166 -0.01 16.90 9.14
N THR A 167 0.66 16.02 8.39
CA THR A 167 0.56 15.92 6.92
C THR A 167 -0.91 15.84 6.46
N ASP A 168 -1.24 16.56 5.39
CA ASP A 168 -2.57 16.70 4.77
C ASP A 168 -3.65 17.40 5.62
N THR A 169 -3.33 17.83 6.84
CA THR A 169 -4.24 18.64 7.67
C THR A 169 -3.96 20.15 7.53
N PRO A 170 -4.94 21.03 7.81
CA PRO A 170 -4.71 22.48 7.86
C PRO A 170 -3.65 22.95 8.87
N LEU A 171 -3.16 22.09 9.77
CA LEU A 171 -2.09 22.40 10.72
C LEU A 171 -0.69 22.26 10.10
N GLN A 172 -0.57 21.66 8.90
CA GLN A 172 0.71 21.44 8.25
C GLN A 172 1.43 22.76 7.94
N GLY A 173 2.70 22.85 8.33
CA GLY A 173 3.50 24.07 8.18
C GLY A 173 3.16 25.20 9.17
N GLU A 174 2.33 24.94 10.19
CA GLU A 174 2.05 25.89 11.27
C GLU A 174 2.86 25.58 12.53
N LYS A 175 3.05 26.57 13.42
CA LYS A 175 3.65 26.33 14.73
C LYS A 175 2.62 25.79 15.72
N LEU A 176 2.97 24.70 16.41
CA LEU A 176 2.21 24.16 17.53
C LEU A 176 2.26 25.14 18.72
N LYS A 177 1.12 25.34 19.38
CA LYS A 177 1.01 26.11 20.65
C LYS A 177 0.73 25.21 21.85
N SER A 178 -0.15 24.22 21.67
CA SER A 178 -0.42 23.25 22.72
C SER A 178 -0.90 21.91 22.16
N LEU A 179 -0.70 20.85 22.97
CA LEU A 179 -1.26 19.52 22.77
C LEU A 179 -1.87 19.04 24.08
N SER A 180 -3.18 18.75 24.10
CA SER A 180 -3.83 18.09 25.23
C SER A 180 -4.07 16.60 24.97
N ILE A 181 -3.98 15.81 26.04
CA ILE A 181 -4.40 14.41 26.10
C ILE A 181 -5.35 14.28 27.28
N THR A 182 -6.63 14.00 27.00
CA THR A 182 -7.69 13.82 28.00
C THR A 182 -8.12 12.35 28.04
N ALA A 183 -8.13 11.72 29.22
CA ALA A 183 -8.47 10.31 29.40
C ALA A 183 -9.85 10.10 30.04
N THR A 184 -10.61 9.12 29.54
CA THR A 184 -11.91 8.72 30.09
C THR A 184 -12.13 7.20 30.02
N ARG A 185 -12.97 6.67 30.92
CA ARG A 185 -13.37 5.26 31.00
C ARG A 185 -14.89 5.20 31.12
N ASN A 186 -15.57 4.65 30.11
CA ASN A 186 -17.03 4.60 30.05
C ASN A 186 -17.71 5.98 30.27
N GLY A 187 -17.09 7.06 29.78
CA GLY A 187 -17.54 8.44 29.96
C GLY A 187 -17.15 9.11 31.28
N ALA A 188 -16.60 8.38 32.25
CA ALA A 188 -16.08 8.96 33.49
C ALA A 188 -14.60 9.40 33.34
N SER A 189 -14.21 10.46 34.03
CA SER A 189 -12.84 10.98 34.06
C SER A 189 -11.83 9.96 34.61
N VAL A 190 -10.74 9.68 33.87
CA VAL A 190 -9.60 8.90 34.37
C VAL A 190 -8.48 9.86 34.74
N ALA A 191 -8.24 10.04 36.03
CA ALA A 191 -7.20 10.96 36.50
C ALA A 191 -5.80 10.50 36.07
N ILE A 192 -5.11 11.36 35.31
CA ILE A 192 -3.75 11.15 34.78
C ILE A 192 -2.74 12.17 35.33
N ALA A 193 -3.22 13.17 36.07
CA ALA A 193 -2.45 14.20 36.76
C ALA A 193 -3.10 14.59 38.11
N GLY A 194 -2.42 15.40 38.91
CA GLY A 194 -2.90 15.99 40.16
C GLY A 194 -2.03 15.68 41.38
N ASN A 195 -2.60 15.87 42.57
CA ASN A 195 -1.92 15.62 43.85
C ASN A 195 -1.81 14.12 44.17
N PHE A 196 -0.75 13.73 44.86
CA PHE A 196 -0.55 12.37 45.34
C PHE A 196 0.30 12.33 46.62
N THR A 197 0.18 11.23 47.36
CA THR A 197 1.10 10.80 48.41
C THR A 197 1.97 9.65 47.91
N PHE A 198 3.22 9.57 48.36
CA PHE A 198 4.15 8.51 47.98
C PHE A 198 5.10 8.11 49.11
N ASN A 199 5.55 6.87 49.01
CA ASN A 199 6.48 6.24 49.93
C ASN A 199 7.86 6.12 49.26
N ALA A 200 8.82 6.94 49.68
CA ALA A 200 10.16 6.91 49.12
C ALA A 200 10.97 5.66 49.52
N GLN A 201 10.50 4.85 50.47
CA GLN A 201 11.11 3.58 50.92
C GLN A 201 10.77 2.37 50.01
N ASN A 202 9.67 2.40 49.25
CA ASN A 202 9.30 1.30 48.32
C ASN A 202 8.70 1.73 46.96
N GLY A 203 8.44 3.02 46.73
CA GLY A 203 7.87 3.52 45.49
C GLY A 203 6.38 3.21 45.30
N SER A 204 5.67 2.85 46.37
CA SER A 204 4.20 2.89 46.36
C SER A 204 3.73 4.36 46.42
N TRP A 205 2.59 4.61 45.80
CA TRP A 205 1.97 5.94 45.76
C TRP A 205 0.45 5.80 45.70
N SER A 206 -0.25 6.87 46.03
CA SER A 206 -1.71 6.97 45.99
C SER A 206 -2.14 8.38 45.61
N GLN A 207 -3.06 8.48 44.66
CA GLN A 207 -3.68 9.75 44.28
C GLN A 207 -4.38 10.40 45.48
N SER A 208 -4.26 11.72 45.61
CA SER A 208 -4.92 12.53 46.63
C SER A 208 -6.01 13.40 45.99
N GLY A 209 -7.26 13.20 46.42
CA GLY A 209 -8.43 13.88 45.85
C GLY A 209 -8.83 13.34 44.46
N ALA A 210 -9.65 14.10 43.75
CA ALA A 210 -10.23 13.67 42.47
C ALA A 210 -9.21 13.53 41.31
N GLY A 211 -8.05 14.21 41.42
CA GLY A 211 -7.08 14.31 40.32
C GLY A 211 -7.62 15.13 39.14
N GLN A 212 -6.89 15.08 38.03
CA GLN A 212 -7.22 15.74 36.76
C GLN A 212 -7.07 14.73 35.63
N ASN A 213 -8.05 14.65 34.73
CA ASN A 213 -8.06 13.69 33.62
C ASN A 213 -7.50 14.23 32.30
N VAL A 214 -6.77 15.34 32.35
CA VAL A 214 -6.09 15.96 31.20
C VAL A 214 -4.64 16.29 31.57
N VAL A 215 -3.75 16.08 30.62
CA VAL A 215 -2.42 16.73 30.58
C VAL A 215 -2.35 17.59 29.32
N VAL A 216 -1.80 18.79 29.44
CA VAL A 216 -1.62 19.78 28.38
C VAL A 216 -0.14 20.12 28.30
N GLN A 217 0.48 19.86 27.15
CA GLN A 217 1.80 20.39 26.81
C GLN A 217 1.60 21.77 26.16
N GLU A 218 2.36 22.78 26.60
CA GLU A 218 2.24 24.17 26.14
C GLU A 218 3.61 24.75 25.73
N TRP A 219 3.61 25.57 24.67
CA TRP A 219 4.78 26.25 24.11
C TRP A 219 4.53 27.75 23.94
N THR A 220 5.54 28.56 24.26
CA THR A 220 5.57 30.01 23.96
C THR A 220 5.92 30.26 22.49
N ASP A 221 6.90 29.52 21.95
CA ASP A 221 7.23 29.51 20.52
C ASP A 221 7.52 28.07 20.06
N GLY A 222 6.44 27.32 19.79
CA GLY A 222 6.53 25.88 19.56
C GLY A 222 7.07 25.45 18.19
N PRO A 223 7.28 24.14 18.01
CA PRO A 223 7.86 23.57 16.81
C PRO A 223 6.93 23.73 15.60
N LEU A 224 7.56 23.79 14.42
CA LEU A 224 6.88 23.80 13.12
C LEU A 224 6.35 22.39 12.79
N LEU A 225 5.14 22.32 12.25
CA LEU A 225 4.48 21.08 11.84
C LEU A 225 4.68 20.79 10.35
N ASP A 226 5.91 20.97 9.86
CA ASP A 226 6.38 20.61 8.51
C ASP A 226 6.97 19.20 8.43
N GLN A 227 7.27 18.60 9.59
CA GLN A 227 7.80 17.24 9.76
C GLN A 227 7.29 16.63 11.09
N THR A 228 7.61 15.36 11.35
CA THR A 228 7.18 14.67 12.58
C THR A 228 7.85 15.24 13.84
N VAL A 229 7.09 16.00 14.63
CA VAL A 229 7.52 16.58 15.92
C VAL A 229 7.48 15.52 17.02
N THR A 230 8.50 15.43 17.89
CA THR A 230 8.48 14.54 19.06
C THR A 230 8.51 15.33 20.38
N CYS A 231 7.59 15.01 21.29
CA CYS A 231 7.48 15.62 22.63
C CYS A 231 7.15 14.56 23.71
N TYR A 232 7.19 14.95 24.99
CA TYR A 232 7.21 14.03 26.13
C TYR A 232 6.43 14.59 27.32
N ALA A 233 5.61 13.74 27.97
CA ALA A 233 4.79 14.14 29.10
C ALA A 233 4.70 13.04 30.17
N SER A 234 4.74 13.42 31.45
CA SER A 234 4.53 12.50 32.58
C SER A 234 3.04 12.25 32.81
N LEU A 235 2.67 11.02 33.18
CA LEU A 235 1.28 10.58 33.38
C LEU A 235 1.17 9.60 34.56
N PHE A 236 0.15 9.76 35.42
CA PHE A 236 -0.22 8.70 36.36
C PHE A 236 -0.59 7.41 35.59
N PRO A 237 -0.07 6.23 35.98
CA PRO A 237 -0.36 4.96 35.34
C PRO A 237 -1.76 4.40 35.71
N ASN A 238 -2.79 5.26 35.67
CA ASN A 238 -4.19 4.92 35.95
C ASN A 238 -4.97 4.44 34.71
N ILE A 239 -4.38 4.60 33.52
CA ILE A 239 -4.98 4.24 32.22
C ILE A 239 -5.04 2.70 32.08
N ALA A 240 -6.17 2.19 31.58
CA ALA A 240 -6.40 0.79 31.27
C ALA A 240 -6.56 0.57 29.76
N THR A 241 -6.36 -0.67 29.29
CA THR A 241 -6.83 -1.08 27.97
C THR A 241 -8.33 -0.82 27.84
N GLY A 242 -8.74 -0.14 26.76
CA GLY A 242 -10.14 0.24 26.51
C GLY A 242 -10.49 1.68 26.91
N ASP A 243 -9.63 2.39 27.64
CA ASP A 243 -9.85 3.81 27.94
C ASP A 243 -9.81 4.66 26.67
N LEU A 244 -10.64 5.69 26.61
CA LEU A 244 -10.72 6.62 25.49
C LEU A 244 -9.89 7.87 25.77
N PHE A 245 -8.89 8.11 24.92
CA PHE A 245 -8.23 9.40 24.80
C PHE A 245 -9.03 10.31 23.86
N THR A 246 -9.26 11.55 24.30
CA THR A 246 -9.54 12.69 23.42
C THR A 246 -8.28 13.52 23.35
N ILE A 247 -7.82 13.83 22.15
CA ILE A 247 -6.57 14.54 21.90
C ILE A 247 -6.90 15.82 21.13
N GLU A 248 -6.28 16.93 21.50
CA GLU A 248 -6.43 18.21 20.79
C GLU A 248 -5.07 18.86 20.56
N ALA A 249 -4.77 19.25 19.32
CA ALA A 249 -3.59 19.99 18.91
C ALA A 249 -4.00 21.39 18.42
N VAL A 250 -3.32 22.43 18.91
CA VAL A 250 -3.69 23.83 18.68
C VAL A 250 -2.51 24.60 18.09
N THR A 251 -2.75 25.42 17.07
CA THR A 251 -1.74 26.26 16.41
C THR A 251 -2.10 27.75 16.58
N ALA A 252 -1.55 28.63 15.72
CA ALA A 252 -2.03 30.01 15.62
C ALA A 252 -3.40 30.14 14.95
N ASN A 253 -3.69 29.30 13.96
CA ASN A 253 -4.84 29.48 13.06
C ASN A 253 -5.85 28.32 13.12
N HIS A 254 -5.46 27.16 13.68
CA HIS A 254 -6.26 25.94 13.63
C HIS A 254 -6.27 25.17 14.95
N ARG A 255 -7.30 24.32 15.09
CA ARG A 255 -7.48 23.40 16.21
C ARG A 255 -7.94 22.05 15.69
N ALA A 256 -7.09 21.03 15.77
CA ALA A 256 -7.43 19.65 15.42
C ALA A 256 -7.81 18.87 16.69
N THR A 257 -8.96 18.21 16.70
CA THR A 257 -9.38 17.31 17.79
C THR A 257 -9.79 15.95 17.23
N PHE A 258 -9.43 14.87 17.94
CA PHE A 258 -9.71 13.49 17.54
C PHE A 258 -9.70 12.56 18.75
N THR A 259 -10.09 11.30 18.56
CA THR A 259 -10.14 10.30 19.64
C THR A 259 -9.40 9.01 19.30
N ALA A 260 -8.86 8.35 20.33
CA ALA A 260 -8.13 7.09 20.21
C ALA A 260 -8.32 6.21 21.45
N THR A 261 -8.52 4.90 21.29
CA THR A 261 -8.64 3.97 22.41
C THR A 261 -7.28 3.42 22.83
N SER A 262 -6.98 3.41 24.14
CA SER A 262 -5.77 2.77 24.67
C SER A 262 -5.81 1.26 24.42
N ARG A 263 -4.75 0.73 23.82
CA ARG A 263 -4.58 -0.72 23.58
C ARG A 263 -3.91 -1.45 24.75
N VAL A 264 -3.43 -0.72 25.75
CA VAL A 264 -2.64 -1.25 26.88
C VAL A 264 -3.02 -0.58 28.20
N THR A 265 -2.94 -1.34 29.29
CA THR A 265 -2.93 -0.78 30.64
C THR A 265 -1.56 -0.18 30.93
N PHE A 266 -1.54 1.03 31.50
CA PHE A 266 -0.32 1.74 31.80
C PHE A 266 0.27 1.26 33.13
N ALA A 267 1.60 1.25 33.22
CA ALA A 267 2.35 0.88 34.41
C ALA A 267 3.40 1.96 34.71
N ARG A 268 3.78 2.09 35.97
CA ARG A 268 4.96 2.90 36.37
C ARG A 268 6.22 2.39 35.67
N GLU A 269 7.24 3.24 35.55
CA GLU A 269 8.55 2.89 34.96
C GLU A 269 8.50 2.53 33.46
N ARG A 270 7.41 2.87 32.75
CA ARG A 270 7.22 2.52 31.32
C ARG A 270 6.93 3.72 30.43
N ILE A 271 7.37 3.63 29.18
CA ILE A 271 7.13 4.59 28.10
C ILE A 271 6.00 4.07 27.20
N TYR A 272 5.08 4.94 26.85
CA TYR A 272 3.98 4.64 25.93
C TYR A 272 4.07 5.55 24.70
N ASN A 273 4.04 4.93 23.51
CA ASN A 273 4.16 5.66 22.24
C ASN A 273 2.79 6.14 21.76
N PHE A 274 2.70 7.42 21.43
CA PHE A 274 1.55 8.05 20.79
C PHE A 274 1.96 8.52 19.38
N PRO A 275 1.87 7.65 18.35
CA PRO A 275 2.15 8.00 16.95
C PRO A 275 0.93 8.70 16.32
N LEU A 276 0.86 10.01 16.46
CA LEU A 276 -0.25 10.86 16.07
C LEU A 276 -0.10 11.39 14.63
N SER A 277 -0.21 10.50 13.63
CA SER A 277 -0.51 10.91 12.24
C SER A 277 -1.94 11.46 12.19
N LEU A 278 -2.11 12.78 12.23
CA LEU A 278 -3.40 13.45 12.42
C LEU A 278 -4.42 13.03 11.34
N ASN A 279 -4.03 13.05 10.06
CA ASN A 279 -4.90 12.69 8.94
C ASN A 279 -5.23 11.18 8.83
N LYS A 280 -4.90 10.34 9.84
CA LYS A 280 -5.25 8.91 9.88
C LYS A 280 -6.31 8.57 10.93
N TYR A 281 -6.80 9.55 11.71
CA TYR A 281 -7.86 9.33 12.69
C TYR A 281 -9.24 9.60 12.09
N GLN A 282 -10.08 8.55 12.02
CA GLN A 282 -11.46 8.64 11.49
C GLN A 282 -12.37 9.63 12.25
N THR A 283 -11.98 10.05 13.46
CA THR A 283 -12.71 11.02 14.28
C THR A 283 -12.09 12.42 14.28
N ILE A 284 -11.13 12.70 13.39
CA ILE A 284 -10.51 14.04 13.32
C ILE A 284 -11.52 15.10 12.86
N LYS A 285 -11.56 16.21 13.59
CA LYS A 285 -12.22 17.45 13.19
C LYS A 285 -11.22 18.58 13.33
N VAL A 286 -11.03 19.37 12.27
CA VAL A 286 -10.18 20.56 12.30
C VAL A 286 -11.04 21.80 12.16
N TYR A 287 -10.79 22.76 13.04
CA TYR A 287 -11.48 24.04 13.08
C TYR A 287 -10.49 25.18 12.78
N ASP A 288 -10.96 26.24 12.13
CA ASP A 288 -10.21 27.49 11.98
C ASP A 288 -10.26 28.37 13.24
N ALA A 289 -9.54 29.50 13.22
CA ALA A 289 -9.48 30.48 14.31
C ALA A 289 -10.79 31.22 14.57
N ALA A 290 -11.77 31.16 13.65
CA ALA A 290 -13.12 31.68 13.85
C ALA A 290 -14.08 30.59 14.41
N GLY A 291 -13.64 29.34 14.49
CA GLY A 291 -14.40 28.19 14.98
C GLY A 291 -15.19 27.45 13.91
N ASN A 292 -15.00 27.76 12.62
CA ASN A 292 -15.63 27.02 11.53
C ASN A 292 -14.97 25.64 11.37
N LEU A 293 -15.76 24.61 11.09
CA LEU A 293 -15.27 23.27 10.77
C LEU A 293 -14.71 23.25 9.34
N VAL A 294 -13.39 23.06 9.19
CA VAL A 294 -12.67 23.07 7.90
C VAL A 294 -12.18 21.69 7.46
N GLN A 295 -12.30 20.68 8.32
CA GLN A 295 -12.13 19.26 8.00
C GLN A 295 -12.96 18.41 8.96
N ASP A 296 -13.66 17.40 8.44
CA ASP A 296 -14.37 16.39 9.21
C ASP A 296 -14.06 15.00 8.63
N GLY A 297 -13.41 14.15 9.43
CA GLY A 297 -12.76 12.93 8.96
C GLY A 297 -11.41 13.18 8.28
N PRO A 298 -10.69 12.11 7.88
CA PRO A 298 -9.44 12.23 7.16
C PRO A 298 -9.68 12.76 5.74
N LYS A 299 -8.80 13.62 5.24
CA LYS A 299 -8.72 13.91 3.80
C LYS A 299 -8.11 12.69 3.11
N ALA A 300 -8.96 11.88 2.50
CA ALA A 300 -8.52 10.96 1.46
C ALA A 300 -8.17 11.78 0.19
N PRO A 301 -7.22 11.32 -0.64
CA PRO A 301 -7.05 11.85 -1.98
C PRO A 301 -8.36 11.75 -2.78
N GLU A 302 -8.66 12.78 -3.57
CA GLU A 302 -9.88 12.82 -4.39
C GLU A 302 -9.75 11.82 -5.55
N SER A 303 -10.70 10.90 -5.65
CA SER A 303 -10.73 9.89 -6.71
C SER A 303 -11.71 10.27 -7.81
N VAL A 304 -11.20 10.36 -9.03
CA VAL A 304 -11.98 10.62 -10.25
C VAL A 304 -12.36 9.28 -10.87
N THR A 305 -13.65 9.08 -11.14
CA THR A 305 -14.15 7.91 -11.88
C THR A 305 -14.68 8.28 -13.25
N GLY A 306 -14.61 7.33 -14.18
CA GLY A 306 -15.15 7.46 -15.53
C GLY A 306 -15.22 6.11 -16.22
N THR A 307 -15.65 6.09 -17.49
CA THR A 307 -15.79 4.83 -18.24
C THR A 307 -15.35 4.97 -19.68
N PHE A 308 -14.74 3.92 -20.23
CA PHE A 308 -14.46 3.75 -21.65
C PHE A 308 -14.89 2.35 -22.12
N THR A 309 -15.09 2.16 -23.41
CA THR A 309 -15.40 0.86 -24.03
C THR A 309 -14.31 0.49 -25.03
N CYS A 310 -13.83 -0.76 -24.97
CA CYS A 310 -12.91 -1.31 -25.95
C CYS A 310 -13.38 -2.67 -26.51
N ALA A 311 -12.85 -3.05 -27.67
CA ALA A 311 -13.20 -4.32 -28.32
C ALA A 311 -12.02 -5.00 -29.04
N THR A 312 -12.07 -6.32 -29.19
CA THR A 312 -11.20 -7.09 -30.11
C THR A 312 -12.02 -7.77 -31.19
N LEU A 313 -11.45 -7.86 -32.40
CA LEU A 313 -12.03 -8.56 -33.53
C LEU A 313 -10.96 -9.14 -34.47
N ASN A 314 -10.97 -10.45 -34.71
CA ASN A 314 -10.38 -11.01 -35.93
C ASN A 314 -11.23 -10.56 -37.16
N VAL A 315 -10.64 -9.77 -38.05
CA VAL A 315 -11.32 -9.19 -39.23
C VAL A 315 -11.28 -10.07 -40.48
N ASP A 316 -10.67 -11.27 -40.39
CA ASP A 316 -10.55 -12.24 -41.48
C ASP A 316 -10.02 -11.60 -42.80
N GLY A 317 -9.02 -10.73 -42.64
CA GLY A 317 -8.53 -9.82 -43.68
C GLY A 317 -7.52 -10.44 -44.64
N LEU A 318 -7.44 -11.77 -44.72
CA LEU A 318 -6.59 -12.49 -45.68
C LEU A 318 -7.01 -12.18 -47.14
N PRO A 319 -6.06 -12.05 -48.09
CA PRO A 319 -6.41 -11.86 -49.50
C PRO A 319 -7.30 -12.99 -50.02
N GLN A 320 -8.43 -12.67 -50.65
CA GLN A 320 -9.32 -13.72 -51.18
C GLN A 320 -8.62 -14.62 -52.22
N LYS A 321 -7.69 -14.05 -53.01
CA LYS A 321 -6.89 -14.78 -54.01
C LYS A 321 -5.45 -14.27 -54.05
N ILE A 322 -4.51 -15.19 -54.23
CA ILE A 322 -3.12 -14.90 -54.60
C ILE A 322 -2.87 -15.51 -55.97
N SER A 323 -2.67 -14.65 -56.98
CA SER A 323 -2.67 -15.03 -58.41
C SER A 323 -3.96 -15.78 -58.81
N LEU A 324 -3.87 -17.07 -59.15
CA LEU A 324 -5.02 -17.90 -59.53
C LEU A 324 -5.50 -18.82 -58.40
N ILE A 325 -4.86 -18.76 -57.23
CA ILE A 325 -5.16 -19.62 -56.08
C ILE A 325 -6.10 -18.87 -55.14
N THR A 326 -7.25 -19.46 -54.83
CA THR A 326 -8.10 -19.00 -53.72
C THR A 326 -7.38 -19.27 -52.40
N ILE A 327 -7.26 -18.24 -51.55
CA ILE A 327 -6.61 -18.34 -50.25
C ILE A 327 -7.68 -18.23 -49.16
N ASN A 328 -8.38 -17.11 -49.11
CA ASN A 328 -9.58 -16.95 -48.30
C ASN A 328 -10.84 -16.94 -49.19
N GLY A 329 -11.47 -18.09 -49.39
CA GLY A 329 -12.60 -18.23 -50.31
C GLY A 329 -13.92 -17.66 -49.78
N ASP A 330 -14.14 -17.80 -48.47
CA ASP A 330 -15.42 -17.56 -47.81
C ASP A 330 -15.41 -16.27 -46.94
N GLY A 331 -14.23 -15.72 -46.67
CA GLY A 331 -14.05 -14.52 -45.84
C GLY A 331 -14.46 -13.20 -46.50
N PRO A 332 -14.60 -12.12 -45.69
CA PRO A 332 -15.36 -10.91 -45.99
C PRO A 332 -14.94 -10.17 -47.28
N GLY A 333 -13.65 -10.21 -47.60
CA GLY A 333 -13.06 -9.37 -48.64
C GLY A 333 -13.23 -7.87 -48.39
N ALA A 334 -12.80 -7.07 -49.36
CA ALA A 334 -12.87 -5.60 -49.27
C ALA A 334 -14.27 -5.06 -48.90
N SER A 335 -15.35 -5.69 -49.37
CA SER A 335 -16.73 -5.30 -49.04
C SER A 335 -17.15 -5.64 -47.62
N GLY A 336 -16.80 -6.83 -47.12
CA GLY A 336 -17.11 -7.21 -45.74
C GLY A 336 -16.27 -6.43 -44.74
N THR A 337 -14.98 -6.21 -45.00
CA THR A 337 -14.12 -5.34 -44.18
C THR A 337 -14.64 -3.89 -44.15
N THR A 338 -15.19 -3.38 -45.26
CA THR A 338 -15.87 -2.07 -45.28
C THR A 338 -17.14 -2.08 -44.41
N ALA A 339 -17.91 -3.16 -44.40
CA ALA A 339 -19.09 -3.29 -43.55
C ALA A 339 -18.72 -3.36 -42.06
N ILE A 340 -17.68 -4.13 -41.71
CA ILE A 340 -17.10 -4.22 -40.36
C ILE A 340 -16.68 -2.83 -39.86
N GLY A 341 -15.86 -2.10 -40.64
CA GLY A 341 -15.40 -0.76 -40.27
C GLY A 341 -16.56 0.24 -40.09
N ASN A 342 -17.60 0.16 -40.93
CA ASN A 342 -18.79 1.00 -40.78
C ASN A 342 -19.60 0.67 -39.51
N ALA A 343 -19.73 -0.61 -39.15
CA ALA A 343 -20.42 -1.04 -37.93
C ALA A 343 -19.70 -0.49 -36.68
N VAL A 344 -18.39 -0.72 -36.57
CA VAL A 344 -17.55 -0.14 -35.50
C VAL A 344 -17.68 1.39 -35.45
N ASN A 345 -17.54 2.06 -36.61
CA ASN A 345 -17.58 3.52 -36.69
C ASN A 345 -18.94 4.12 -36.29
N SER A 346 -20.02 3.34 -36.35
CA SER A 346 -21.35 3.70 -35.86
C SER A 346 -21.58 3.35 -34.38
N LEU A 347 -20.85 2.39 -33.81
CA LEU A 347 -20.95 1.99 -32.40
C LEU A 347 -20.10 2.88 -31.49
N GLY A 348 -19.02 3.46 -32.01
CA GLY A 348 -18.31 4.56 -31.35
C GLY A 348 -17.50 4.15 -30.12
N TRP A 349 -17.09 2.88 -30.03
CA TRP A 349 -16.13 2.38 -29.02
C TRP A 349 -14.88 3.25 -28.96
N ASP A 350 -14.24 3.37 -27.80
CA ASP A 350 -13.18 4.36 -27.60
C ASP A 350 -11.83 3.89 -28.20
N PHE A 351 -11.54 2.59 -28.16
CA PHE A 351 -10.48 1.96 -28.94
C PHE A 351 -10.76 0.48 -29.25
N MET A 352 -10.11 -0.08 -30.26
CA MET A 352 -10.19 -1.51 -30.58
C MET A 352 -8.89 -2.10 -31.11
N ALA A 353 -8.72 -3.39 -30.84
CA ALA A 353 -7.71 -4.25 -31.44
C ALA A 353 -8.30 -5.02 -32.63
N VAL A 354 -7.55 -5.18 -33.70
CA VAL A 354 -7.91 -6.11 -34.79
C VAL A 354 -6.80 -7.10 -35.09
N SER A 355 -7.21 -8.34 -35.37
CA SER A 355 -6.34 -9.44 -35.82
C SER A 355 -6.66 -9.86 -37.26
N GLU A 356 -5.68 -10.40 -37.96
CA GLU A 356 -5.71 -10.76 -39.39
C GLU A 356 -5.96 -9.60 -40.36
N ASP A 357 -5.58 -8.37 -40.00
CA ASP A 357 -5.65 -7.19 -40.86
C ASP A 357 -4.51 -7.17 -41.92
N PHE A 358 -4.58 -8.12 -42.86
CA PHE A 358 -3.53 -8.34 -43.86
C PHE A 358 -3.72 -7.51 -45.13
N GLU A 359 -4.81 -7.69 -45.89
CA GLU A 359 -5.00 -7.06 -47.21
C GLU A 359 -5.86 -5.79 -47.17
N TYR A 360 -6.96 -5.82 -46.42
CA TYR A 360 -8.06 -4.85 -46.56
C TYR A 360 -8.00 -3.66 -45.59
N HIS A 361 -6.84 -3.41 -44.96
CA HIS A 361 -6.63 -2.31 -44.02
C HIS A 361 -7.07 -0.94 -44.58
N SER A 362 -6.81 -0.67 -45.87
CA SER A 362 -7.18 0.60 -46.49
C SER A 362 -8.70 0.85 -46.52
N GLN A 363 -9.49 -0.23 -46.61
CA GLN A 363 -10.95 -0.20 -46.56
C GLN A 363 -11.44 -0.10 -45.10
N LEU A 364 -10.80 -0.82 -44.18
CA LEU A 364 -11.08 -0.77 -42.75
C LEU A 364 -10.88 0.66 -42.20
N ALA A 365 -9.68 1.22 -42.39
CA ALA A 365 -9.32 2.56 -41.94
C ALA A 365 -10.15 3.68 -42.61
N ALA A 366 -10.55 3.51 -43.88
CA ALA A 366 -11.40 4.47 -44.56
C ALA A 366 -12.86 4.47 -44.04
N ALA A 367 -13.38 3.32 -43.63
CA ALA A 367 -14.70 3.20 -43.01
C ALA A 367 -14.69 3.68 -41.54
N LEU A 368 -13.58 3.47 -40.83
CA LEU A 368 -13.29 3.98 -39.47
C LEU A 368 -12.94 5.48 -39.46
N SER A 369 -13.72 6.30 -40.17
CA SER A 369 -13.45 7.73 -40.38
C SER A 369 -13.23 8.54 -39.09
N ASN A 370 -13.87 8.13 -37.99
CA ASN A 370 -13.78 8.78 -36.68
C ASN A 370 -12.57 8.33 -35.83
N TYR A 371 -11.73 7.44 -36.35
CA TYR A 371 -10.60 6.83 -35.64
C TYR A 371 -9.26 7.16 -36.27
N ASP A 372 -8.22 7.29 -35.46
CA ASP A 372 -6.83 7.14 -35.87
C ASP A 372 -6.41 5.67 -35.77
N ALA A 373 -5.24 5.34 -36.34
CA ALA A 373 -4.76 3.97 -36.46
C ALA A 373 -3.25 3.84 -36.17
N GLY A 374 -2.86 2.71 -35.61
CA GLY A 374 -1.46 2.29 -35.47
C GLY A 374 -0.86 1.83 -36.79
N THR A 375 0.42 1.43 -36.77
CA THR A 375 1.20 1.13 -37.98
C THR A 375 0.71 -0.15 -38.68
N TRP A 376 0.03 -0.05 -39.82
CA TRP A 376 -0.21 -1.23 -40.66
C TRP A 376 1.09 -1.74 -41.30
N ARG A 377 1.33 -3.06 -41.20
CA ARG A 377 2.60 -3.69 -41.60
C ARG A 377 2.57 -4.39 -42.96
N GLY A 378 1.49 -4.21 -43.72
CA GLY A 378 1.37 -4.72 -45.09
C GLY A 378 0.82 -6.14 -45.19
N THR A 379 0.58 -6.54 -46.44
CA THR A 379 -0.18 -7.73 -46.84
C THR A 379 0.67 -8.98 -47.12
N ILE A 380 -0.02 -10.10 -47.33
CA ILE A 380 0.49 -11.40 -47.75
C ILE A 380 0.34 -11.54 -49.27
N THR A 381 1.34 -12.11 -49.94
CA THR A 381 1.44 -12.21 -51.40
C THR A 381 1.99 -13.58 -51.82
N SER A 382 2.23 -13.79 -53.12
CA SER A 382 2.92 -14.99 -53.61
C SER A 382 4.38 -15.10 -53.15
N ALA A 383 4.99 -14.03 -52.61
CA ALA A 383 6.33 -14.09 -52.02
C ALA A 383 6.39 -15.00 -50.78
N GLN A 384 5.24 -15.23 -50.11
CA GLN A 384 5.16 -16.06 -48.90
C GLN A 384 5.30 -17.56 -49.17
N LEU A 385 5.40 -17.97 -50.43
CA LEU A 385 5.82 -19.31 -50.84
C LEU A 385 7.32 -19.58 -50.60
N THR A 386 8.14 -18.53 -50.49
CA THR A 386 9.62 -18.65 -50.41
C THR A 386 10.27 -17.71 -49.37
N SER A 387 9.51 -16.85 -48.71
CA SER A 387 10.01 -15.85 -47.76
C SER A 387 8.97 -15.55 -46.67
N ARG A 388 9.41 -15.08 -45.49
CA ARG A 388 8.50 -14.71 -44.40
C ARG A 388 8.03 -13.27 -44.57
N ALA A 389 6.73 -13.01 -44.41
CA ALA A 389 6.18 -11.65 -44.43
C ALA A 389 6.64 -10.85 -43.20
N ASP A 390 6.80 -9.52 -43.35
CA ASP A 390 7.16 -8.62 -42.23
C ASP A 390 5.93 -8.03 -41.51
N THR A 391 4.81 -8.75 -41.57
CA THR A 391 3.53 -8.39 -40.95
C THR A 391 3.15 -9.37 -39.84
N ASP A 392 2.50 -8.86 -38.81
CA ASP A 392 1.88 -9.59 -37.70
C ASP A 392 0.38 -9.82 -37.91
N GLY A 393 -0.23 -9.12 -38.88
CA GLY A 393 -1.68 -9.07 -39.07
C GLY A 393 -2.41 -8.27 -38.00
N LEU A 394 -1.72 -7.39 -37.28
CA LEU A 394 -2.30 -6.59 -36.21
C LEU A 394 -2.63 -5.16 -36.66
N GLY A 395 -3.77 -4.68 -36.19
CA GLY A 395 -4.15 -3.27 -36.21
C GLY A 395 -4.64 -2.82 -34.84
N PHE A 396 -4.51 -1.53 -34.57
CA PHE A 396 -5.07 -0.88 -33.38
C PHE A 396 -5.68 0.45 -33.82
N PHE A 397 -6.88 0.74 -33.35
CA PHE A 397 -7.64 1.93 -33.73
C PHE A 397 -8.16 2.61 -32.47
N TRP A 398 -8.05 3.94 -32.39
CA TRP A 398 -8.60 4.72 -31.29
C TRP A 398 -9.34 5.96 -31.81
N LYS A 399 -10.35 6.36 -31.07
CA LYS A 399 -11.27 7.44 -31.42
C LYS A 399 -10.54 8.79 -31.41
N LYS A 400 -10.71 9.59 -32.47
CA LYS A 400 -10.06 10.91 -32.65
C LYS A 400 -10.46 11.96 -31.60
N ASP A 401 -11.58 11.73 -30.91
CA ASP A 401 -12.10 12.59 -29.85
C ASP A 401 -11.98 11.86 -28.50
N GLY A 402 -11.40 12.55 -27.51
CA GLY A 402 -11.19 12.04 -26.15
C GLY A 402 -10.01 11.06 -25.94
N ILE A 403 -9.56 10.32 -26.95
CA ILE A 403 -8.57 9.23 -26.80
C ILE A 403 -7.27 9.52 -27.55
N THR A 404 -6.13 9.19 -26.95
CA THR A 404 -4.83 9.18 -27.65
C THR A 404 -4.04 7.91 -27.34
N ALA A 405 -3.44 7.29 -28.37
CA ALA A 405 -2.51 6.19 -28.21
C ALA A 405 -1.08 6.60 -28.61
N THR A 406 -0.10 6.24 -27.79
CA THR A 406 1.33 6.50 -28.01
C THR A 406 2.16 5.25 -27.70
N GLY A 407 3.49 5.32 -27.91
CA GLY A 407 4.41 4.27 -27.49
C GLY A 407 4.41 2.98 -28.32
N GLU A 408 3.79 2.96 -29.52
CA GLU A 408 3.64 1.74 -30.34
C GLU A 408 4.95 0.94 -30.45
N THR A 409 4.97 -0.20 -29.76
CA THR A 409 6.09 -1.13 -29.73
C THR A 409 5.59 -2.49 -30.19
N MET A 410 6.32 -3.17 -31.09
CA MET A 410 5.97 -4.53 -31.53
C MET A 410 7.02 -5.54 -31.07
N VAL A 411 6.54 -6.63 -30.47
CA VAL A 411 7.34 -7.76 -30.01
C VAL A 411 6.93 -9.01 -30.79
N GLN A 412 7.85 -9.54 -31.61
CA GLN A 412 7.61 -10.80 -32.31
C GLN A 412 7.65 -11.98 -31.33
N PHE A 413 6.76 -12.96 -31.53
CA PHE A 413 6.83 -14.21 -30.78
C PHE A 413 8.06 -15.05 -31.16
N THR A 414 8.69 -15.65 -30.15
CA THR A 414 9.91 -16.49 -30.28
C THR A 414 9.62 -17.98 -30.46
N SER A 415 8.35 -18.39 -30.32
CA SER A 415 7.88 -19.74 -30.57
C SER A 415 6.72 -19.71 -31.54
N GLU A 416 6.67 -20.70 -32.44
CA GLU A 416 5.75 -20.79 -33.57
C GLU A 416 5.67 -22.23 -34.07
N GLU A 417 4.51 -22.62 -34.62
CA GLU A 417 4.27 -23.94 -35.22
C GLU A 417 3.22 -23.80 -36.33
N GLY A 418 3.39 -24.53 -37.43
CA GLY A 418 2.52 -24.45 -38.61
C GLY A 418 3.21 -23.81 -39.81
N GLY A 419 3.52 -24.66 -40.81
CA GLY A 419 3.94 -24.23 -42.15
C GLY A 419 2.78 -23.70 -43.00
N LEU A 420 3.08 -23.37 -44.27
CA LEU A 420 2.17 -22.77 -45.25
C LEU A 420 0.76 -23.38 -45.31
N THR A 421 0.63 -24.71 -45.16
CA THR A 421 -0.66 -25.43 -45.24
C THR A 421 -1.36 -25.62 -43.90
N ASN A 422 -0.69 -25.31 -42.79
CA ASN A 422 -1.10 -25.69 -41.43
C ASN A 422 -1.23 -24.43 -40.56
N GLY A 423 -2.12 -23.51 -40.94
CA GLY A 423 -2.31 -22.23 -40.26
C GLY A 423 -1.25 -21.14 -40.54
N ALA A 424 -0.24 -21.44 -41.37
CA ALA A 424 0.72 -20.48 -41.92
C ALA A 424 1.48 -19.59 -40.89
N ASN A 425 1.50 -19.95 -39.61
CA ASN A 425 2.05 -19.10 -38.54
C ASN A 425 3.53 -18.75 -38.79
N THR A 426 4.31 -19.68 -39.34
CA THR A 426 5.73 -19.47 -39.70
C THR A 426 5.95 -18.59 -40.94
N CYS A 427 4.91 -18.36 -41.76
CA CYS A 427 4.98 -17.54 -42.98
C CYS A 427 4.85 -16.03 -42.70
N ILE A 428 4.45 -15.63 -41.48
CA ILE A 428 4.23 -14.24 -41.04
C ILE A 428 4.93 -14.00 -39.69
N LYS A 429 5.13 -12.75 -39.25
CA LYS A 429 5.78 -12.43 -37.97
C LYS A 429 4.74 -12.20 -36.86
N LYS A 430 3.97 -13.24 -36.49
CA LYS A 430 3.03 -13.18 -35.35
C LYS A 430 3.73 -12.68 -34.07
N GLY A 431 2.98 -12.02 -33.21
CA GLY A 431 3.51 -11.31 -32.06
C GLY A 431 2.43 -10.58 -31.26
N PHE A 432 2.86 -9.58 -30.52
CA PHE A 432 1.97 -8.60 -29.90
C PHE A 432 2.53 -7.19 -30.06
N ARG A 433 1.67 -6.20 -29.88
CA ARG A 433 2.03 -4.78 -29.78
C ARG A 433 1.61 -4.20 -28.45
N HIS A 434 2.30 -3.18 -28.00
CA HIS A 434 2.04 -2.41 -26.79
C HIS A 434 1.83 -0.95 -27.16
N TYR A 435 0.83 -0.33 -26.53
CA TYR A 435 0.49 1.08 -26.64
C TYR A 435 0.22 1.65 -25.24
N GLU A 436 0.62 2.90 -25.01
CA GLU A 436 0.13 3.71 -23.90
C GLU A 436 -1.14 4.44 -24.37
N VAL A 437 -2.30 4.14 -23.78
CA VAL A 437 -3.59 4.66 -24.22
C VAL A 437 -4.19 5.56 -23.15
N THR A 438 -4.31 6.86 -23.46
CA THR A 438 -4.90 7.86 -22.58
C THR A 438 -6.40 7.97 -22.89
N VAL A 439 -7.24 7.68 -21.89
CA VAL A 439 -8.71 7.59 -22.01
C VAL A 439 -9.45 8.75 -21.35
N ALA A 440 -8.74 9.56 -20.55
CA ALA A 440 -9.18 10.84 -19.99
C ALA A 440 -7.93 11.65 -19.57
N GLU A 441 -8.10 12.92 -19.18
CA GLU A 441 -6.97 13.76 -18.73
C GLU A 441 -6.22 13.12 -17.55
N GLY A 442 -4.94 12.80 -17.76
CA GLY A 442 -4.08 12.12 -16.79
C GLY A 442 -4.29 10.60 -16.64
N VAL A 443 -5.27 10.02 -17.33
CA VAL A 443 -5.66 8.61 -17.18
C VAL A 443 -5.13 7.77 -18.34
N THR A 444 -3.96 7.16 -18.15
CA THR A 444 -3.28 6.30 -19.14
C THR A 444 -3.25 4.84 -18.71
N VAL A 445 -3.66 3.94 -19.61
CA VAL A 445 -3.67 2.48 -19.46
C VAL A 445 -2.71 1.86 -20.47
N ASP A 446 -2.01 0.79 -20.11
CA ASP A 446 -1.19 0.03 -21.07
C ASP A 446 -2.05 -1.00 -21.81
N VAL A 447 -2.10 -0.92 -23.14
CA VAL A 447 -2.91 -1.81 -23.99
C VAL A 447 -2.01 -2.70 -24.83
N TYR A 448 -2.25 -4.01 -24.76
CA TYR A 448 -1.47 -5.05 -25.43
C TYR A 448 -2.34 -5.79 -26.44
N VAL A 449 -2.01 -5.63 -27.72
CA VAL A 449 -2.74 -6.18 -28.87
C VAL A 449 -2.02 -7.44 -29.34
N THR A 450 -2.66 -8.62 -29.36
CA THR A 450 -1.98 -9.90 -29.66
C THR A 450 -2.64 -10.73 -30.76
N HIS A 451 -1.82 -11.43 -31.54
CA HIS A 451 -2.26 -12.44 -32.50
C HIS A 451 -1.35 -13.66 -32.39
N MET A 452 -1.87 -14.73 -31.77
CA MET A 452 -1.11 -15.92 -31.40
C MET A 452 -1.20 -17.04 -32.45
N ASN A 453 -0.42 -18.10 -32.25
CA ASN A 453 -0.34 -19.28 -33.11
C ASN A 453 -1.71 -19.98 -33.18
N THR A 454 -2.10 -20.46 -34.36
CA THR A 454 -3.31 -21.28 -34.47
C THR A 454 -3.17 -22.62 -33.76
N TYR A 455 -4.30 -23.21 -33.33
CA TYR A 455 -4.35 -24.58 -32.81
C TYR A 455 -4.47 -25.59 -33.97
N SER A 456 -3.78 -26.73 -33.87
CA SER A 456 -3.99 -27.89 -34.75
C SER A 456 -3.54 -29.20 -34.06
N GLY A 457 -3.84 -30.34 -34.68
CA GLY A 457 -3.50 -31.67 -34.16
C GLY A 457 -4.40 -32.14 -33.01
N SER A 458 -3.99 -33.22 -32.36
CA SER A 458 -4.69 -33.84 -31.23
C SER A 458 -3.97 -33.60 -29.90
N GLY A 459 -4.75 -33.41 -28.85
CA GLY A 459 -4.26 -33.29 -27.48
C GLY A 459 -3.99 -31.85 -27.01
N ASN A 460 -4.22 -31.66 -25.71
CA ASN A 460 -4.35 -30.37 -25.02
C ASN A 460 -3.12 -30.01 -24.16
N THR A 461 -2.00 -30.72 -24.35
CA THR A 461 -0.74 -30.57 -23.60
C THR A 461 0.39 -30.10 -24.51
N GLU A 462 1.52 -29.65 -23.95
CA GLU A 462 2.73 -29.28 -24.73
C GLU A 462 3.41 -30.45 -25.46
N SER A 463 2.85 -31.67 -25.40
CA SER A 463 3.18 -32.75 -26.33
C SER A 463 2.66 -32.47 -27.75
N ASN A 464 1.60 -31.67 -27.86
CA ASN A 464 1.17 -31.07 -29.12
C ASN A 464 1.98 -29.78 -29.35
N ALA A 465 2.65 -29.70 -30.51
CA ALA A 465 3.53 -28.58 -30.85
C ALA A 465 2.78 -27.25 -31.01
N TYR A 466 1.53 -27.25 -31.48
CA TYR A 466 0.70 -26.04 -31.59
C TYR A 466 0.36 -25.49 -30.20
N VAL A 467 -0.15 -26.35 -29.29
CA VAL A 467 -0.42 -26.00 -27.89
C VAL A 467 0.84 -25.50 -27.18
N LYS A 468 2.00 -26.12 -27.45
CA LYS A 468 3.29 -25.68 -26.90
C LYS A 468 3.68 -24.29 -27.39
N ALA A 469 3.51 -23.99 -28.67
CA ALA A 469 3.76 -22.65 -29.23
C ALA A 469 2.81 -21.63 -28.58
N GLN A 470 1.50 -21.91 -28.55
CA GLN A 470 0.48 -21.04 -27.94
C GLN A 470 0.77 -20.73 -26.45
N LEU A 471 1.09 -21.76 -25.65
CA LEU A 471 1.44 -21.56 -24.23
C LEU A 471 2.79 -20.83 -24.06
N ALA A 472 3.77 -21.03 -24.94
CA ALA A 472 5.02 -20.26 -24.92
C ALA A 472 4.80 -18.78 -25.28
N GLN A 473 3.91 -18.49 -26.22
CA GLN A 473 3.52 -17.14 -26.61
C GLN A 473 2.74 -16.43 -25.49
N LEU A 474 1.77 -17.10 -24.87
CA LEU A 474 1.04 -16.58 -23.71
C LEU A 474 2.00 -16.22 -22.56
N ARG A 475 3.01 -17.06 -22.29
CA ARG A 475 4.06 -16.76 -21.30
C ARG A 475 4.94 -15.59 -21.72
N GLN A 476 5.38 -15.50 -22.98
CA GLN A 476 6.18 -14.37 -23.47
C GLN A 476 5.43 -13.03 -23.35
N LEU A 477 4.13 -13.02 -23.67
CA LEU A 477 3.25 -11.85 -23.51
C LEU A 477 3.09 -11.50 -22.02
N ARG A 478 2.75 -12.47 -21.17
CA ARG A 478 2.64 -12.31 -19.71
C ARG A 478 3.90 -11.66 -19.12
N ASP A 479 5.07 -12.21 -19.42
CA ASP A 479 6.32 -11.79 -18.79
C ASP A 479 6.71 -10.36 -19.20
N TYR A 480 6.41 -9.96 -20.44
CA TYR A 480 6.56 -8.57 -20.89
C TYR A 480 5.58 -7.62 -20.18
N VAL A 481 4.30 -7.99 -20.05
CA VAL A 481 3.30 -7.16 -19.38
C VAL A 481 3.62 -6.99 -17.88
N LEU A 482 4.09 -8.05 -17.23
CA LEU A 482 4.56 -7.99 -15.84
C LEU A 482 5.80 -7.10 -15.67
N GLU A 483 6.74 -7.13 -16.63
CA GLU A 483 7.89 -6.21 -16.63
C GLU A 483 7.46 -4.75 -16.78
N GLN A 484 6.56 -4.44 -17.72
CA GLN A 484 6.06 -3.07 -17.92
C GLN A 484 5.27 -2.58 -16.71
N ALA A 485 4.28 -3.35 -16.22
CA ALA A 485 3.45 -2.99 -15.06
C ALA A 485 4.30 -2.71 -13.80
N LYS A 486 5.40 -3.43 -13.63
CA LYS A 486 6.39 -3.23 -12.55
C LYS A 486 7.26 -1.99 -12.74
N ALA A 487 7.55 -1.61 -13.98
CA ALA A 487 8.35 -0.43 -14.30
C ALA A 487 7.54 0.87 -14.28
N ASN A 488 6.25 0.83 -14.64
CA ASN A 488 5.39 2.00 -14.83
C ASN A 488 4.30 2.18 -13.75
N ASN A 489 4.00 1.15 -12.95
CA ASN A 489 2.95 1.15 -11.92
C ASN A 489 1.54 1.50 -12.46
N ARG A 490 1.18 1.00 -13.65
CA ARG A 490 -0.12 1.20 -14.30
C ARG A 490 -0.87 -0.13 -14.51
N PRO A 491 -2.21 -0.10 -14.61
CA PRO A 491 -2.98 -1.27 -15.02
C PRO A 491 -2.83 -1.53 -16.52
N ALA A 492 -3.03 -2.80 -16.90
CA ALA A 492 -2.90 -3.28 -18.27
C ALA A 492 -4.19 -3.91 -18.79
N ILE A 493 -4.48 -3.74 -20.08
CA ILE A 493 -5.48 -4.50 -20.84
C ILE A 493 -4.75 -5.31 -21.91
N ILE A 494 -4.97 -6.62 -21.94
CA ILE A 494 -4.46 -7.54 -22.97
C ILE A 494 -5.64 -7.99 -23.81
N MET A 495 -5.56 -7.85 -25.13
CA MET A 495 -6.69 -8.10 -26.03
C MET A 495 -6.21 -8.56 -27.41
N GLY A 496 -7.02 -9.37 -28.11
CA GLY A 496 -6.68 -9.89 -29.43
C GLY A 496 -7.05 -11.36 -29.62
N ASP A 497 -6.76 -11.89 -30.82
CA ASP A 497 -6.96 -13.30 -31.13
C ASP A 497 -5.82 -14.15 -30.52
N THR A 498 -6.14 -14.78 -29.39
CA THR A 498 -5.22 -15.69 -28.70
C THR A 498 -5.18 -17.08 -29.34
N ASN A 499 -6.12 -17.42 -30.24
CA ASN A 499 -6.38 -18.78 -30.74
C ASN A 499 -6.58 -19.84 -29.62
N MET A 500 -6.78 -19.39 -28.36
CA MET A 500 -6.80 -20.22 -27.16
C MET A 500 -8.18 -20.28 -26.52
N ARG A 501 -8.37 -21.36 -25.74
CA ARG A 501 -9.60 -21.72 -25.03
C ARG A 501 -9.24 -22.31 -23.69
N TYR A 502 -9.90 -21.92 -22.59
CA TYR A 502 -9.66 -22.45 -21.24
C TYR A 502 -9.83 -23.97 -21.18
N THR A 503 -10.83 -24.52 -21.90
CA THR A 503 -11.04 -25.98 -21.90
C THR A 503 -9.96 -26.75 -22.66
N ARG A 504 -9.26 -26.10 -23.60
CA ARG A 504 -8.25 -26.72 -24.48
C ARG A 504 -6.80 -26.43 -24.04
N HIS A 505 -6.54 -25.32 -23.37
CA HIS A 505 -5.21 -24.87 -22.95
C HIS A 505 -5.23 -24.49 -21.47
N ASN A 506 -4.18 -24.84 -20.71
CA ASN A 506 -4.09 -24.42 -19.31
C ASN A 506 -3.66 -22.94 -19.21
N ILE A 507 -4.57 -22.04 -19.59
CA ILE A 507 -4.42 -20.58 -19.46
C ILE A 507 -4.21 -20.22 -17.99
N GLN A 508 -4.96 -20.84 -17.08
CA GLN A 508 -4.92 -20.50 -15.66
C GLN A 508 -3.50 -20.61 -15.08
N SER A 509 -2.85 -21.79 -15.15
CA SER A 509 -1.51 -21.96 -14.57
C SER A 509 -0.37 -21.39 -15.40
N ASN A 510 -0.64 -20.86 -16.60
CA ASN A 510 0.37 -20.19 -17.42
C ASN A 510 0.25 -18.66 -17.43
N PHE A 511 -0.90 -18.10 -17.03
CA PHE A 511 -1.18 -16.66 -17.06
C PHE A 511 -1.81 -16.16 -15.75
N ILE A 512 -2.96 -16.69 -15.35
CA ILE A 512 -3.72 -16.22 -14.18
C ILE A 512 -2.97 -16.45 -12.85
N ASP A 513 -2.57 -17.71 -12.58
CA ASP A 513 -1.91 -18.05 -11.31
C ASP A 513 -0.55 -17.32 -11.17
N PRO A 514 0.32 -17.23 -12.21
CA PRO A 514 1.58 -16.50 -12.09
C PRO A 514 1.45 -14.97 -11.95
N VAL A 515 0.50 -14.32 -12.63
CA VAL A 515 0.24 -12.88 -12.44
C VAL A 515 -0.27 -12.60 -11.03
N THR A 516 -1.11 -13.48 -10.49
CA THR A 516 -1.57 -13.42 -9.09
C THR A 516 -0.42 -13.65 -8.10
N ALA A 517 0.56 -14.48 -8.44
CA ALA A 517 1.71 -14.79 -7.59
C ALA A 517 2.73 -13.63 -7.47
N GLU A 518 2.86 -12.76 -8.48
CA GLU A 518 3.59 -11.48 -8.36
C GLU A 518 2.81 -10.42 -7.54
N GLY A 519 1.60 -10.73 -7.10
CA GLY A 519 0.77 -9.87 -6.23
C GLY A 519 -0.15 -8.92 -6.96
N TYR A 520 -0.36 -9.09 -8.27
CA TYR A 520 -1.33 -8.30 -9.05
C TYR A 520 -2.72 -8.98 -9.07
N THR A 521 -3.77 -8.23 -9.38
CA THR A 521 -5.10 -8.81 -9.65
C THR A 521 -5.31 -8.93 -11.14
N VAL A 522 -5.74 -10.10 -11.63
CA VAL A 522 -6.02 -10.36 -13.05
C VAL A 522 -7.39 -11.01 -13.23
N ALA A 523 -8.12 -10.62 -14.27
CA ALA A 523 -9.41 -11.20 -14.61
C ALA A 523 -9.70 -11.22 -16.12
N ASP A 524 -10.61 -12.10 -16.50
CA ASP A 524 -11.22 -12.23 -17.82
C ASP A 524 -12.70 -11.83 -17.70
N PRO A 525 -13.16 -10.71 -18.28
CA PRO A 525 -14.55 -10.26 -18.15
C PRO A 525 -15.58 -11.25 -18.71
N TRP A 526 -15.23 -12.11 -19.68
CA TRP A 526 -16.14 -13.17 -20.11
C TRP A 526 -16.30 -14.23 -19.01
N VAL A 527 -15.24 -14.52 -18.26
CA VAL A 527 -15.32 -15.40 -17.08
C VAL A 527 -16.09 -14.75 -15.92
N GLU A 528 -15.87 -13.45 -15.66
CA GLU A 528 -16.62 -12.69 -14.65
C GLU A 528 -18.13 -12.73 -14.92
N PHE A 529 -18.55 -12.26 -16.11
CA PHE A 529 -19.97 -12.04 -16.42
C PHE A 529 -20.72 -13.29 -16.89
N HIS A 530 -20.10 -14.16 -17.71
CA HIS A 530 -20.80 -15.31 -18.32
C HIS A 530 -20.51 -16.65 -17.63
N ARG A 531 -19.39 -16.76 -16.92
CA ARG A 531 -18.99 -17.97 -16.16
C ARG A 531 -18.94 -17.77 -14.64
N GLY A 532 -19.48 -16.66 -14.13
CA GLY A 532 -19.67 -16.44 -12.70
C GLY A 532 -18.37 -16.48 -11.90
N ASN A 533 -17.30 -15.89 -12.44
CA ASN A 533 -15.93 -15.90 -11.88
C ASN A 533 -15.28 -17.30 -11.78
N THR A 534 -15.85 -18.32 -12.43
CA THR A 534 -15.29 -19.68 -12.43
C THR A 534 -14.66 -20.01 -13.79
N TYR A 535 -13.33 -20.11 -13.83
CA TYR A 535 -12.61 -20.51 -15.05
C TYR A 535 -13.05 -21.89 -15.55
N PRO A 536 -13.31 -22.09 -16.85
CA PRO A 536 -13.63 -23.40 -17.40
C PRO A 536 -12.52 -24.42 -17.16
N SER A 537 -12.88 -25.65 -16.78
CA SER A 537 -11.93 -26.73 -16.51
C SER A 537 -11.10 -27.11 -17.75
N TRP A 538 -9.78 -26.98 -17.66
CA TRP A 538 -8.86 -27.42 -18.70
C TRP A 538 -8.95 -28.94 -18.97
N ASN A 539 -8.65 -29.31 -20.21
CA ASN A 539 -8.73 -30.65 -20.78
C ASN A 539 -10.16 -31.23 -20.76
N THR A 540 -11.12 -30.41 -21.18
CA THR A 540 -12.53 -30.79 -21.39
C THR A 540 -12.99 -30.39 -22.80
N LYS A 541 -14.25 -30.69 -23.16
CA LYS A 541 -14.82 -30.35 -24.47
C LYS A 541 -14.81 -28.83 -24.73
N SER A 542 -14.76 -28.38 -25.98
CA SER A 542 -14.83 -26.94 -26.30
C SER A 542 -16.21 -26.39 -25.94
N LEU A 543 -16.27 -25.30 -25.15
CA LEU A 543 -17.49 -24.53 -24.96
C LEU A 543 -17.73 -23.67 -26.21
N MET A 544 -18.62 -24.10 -27.11
CA MET A 544 -18.80 -23.45 -28.42
C MET A 544 -20.00 -22.50 -28.43
N ILE A 545 -19.76 -21.27 -28.89
CA ILE A 545 -20.81 -20.32 -29.28
C ILE A 545 -21.70 -20.93 -30.38
N ARG A 546 -23.00 -20.64 -30.37
CA ARG A 546 -23.98 -21.25 -31.27
C ARG A 546 -23.71 -21.00 -32.76
N SER A 547 -23.21 -19.81 -33.07
CA SER A 547 -22.74 -19.37 -34.40
C SER A 547 -21.57 -20.18 -34.96
N LYS A 548 -20.80 -20.89 -34.12
CA LYS A 548 -19.64 -21.71 -34.53
C LYS A 548 -19.71 -23.18 -34.13
N PHE A 549 -20.71 -23.59 -33.36
CA PHE A 549 -20.96 -25.01 -33.10
C PHE A 549 -21.36 -25.75 -34.39
N ALA A 550 -20.59 -26.77 -34.76
CA ALA A 550 -20.72 -27.49 -36.04
C ALA A 550 -21.43 -28.85 -35.94
N GLY A 551 -21.85 -29.27 -34.74
CA GLY A 551 -22.46 -30.59 -34.51
C GLY A 551 -21.50 -31.69 -34.06
N ASP A 552 -20.26 -31.36 -33.67
CA ASP A 552 -19.31 -32.33 -33.11
C ASP A 552 -19.87 -32.90 -31.78
N THR A 553 -19.97 -34.22 -31.70
CA THR A 553 -20.50 -34.96 -30.55
C THR A 553 -19.39 -35.42 -29.58
N GLU A 554 -18.15 -35.49 -30.04
CA GLU A 554 -16.98 -35.98 -29.29
C GLU A 554 -16.27 -34.85 -28.58
N ASN A 555 -15.97 -33.75 -29.27
CA ASN A 555 -15.04 -32.72 -28.81
C ASN A 555 -15.70 -31.45 -28.25
N ASP A 556 -16.97 -31.18 -28.55
CA ASP A 556 -17.59 -29.87 -28.29
C ASP A 556 -18.88 -29.95 -27.42
N ILE A 557 -19.24 -28.80 -26.84
CA ILE A 557 -20.48 -28.50 -26.13
C ILE A 557 -21.14 -27.32 -26.85
N CYS A 558 -22.38 -27.50 -27.33
CA CYS A 558 -23.19 -26.40 -27.85
C CYS A 558 -23.70 -25.54 -26.69
N CYS A 559 -23.25 -24.29 -26.58
CA CYS A 559 -23.64 -23.44 -25.45
C CYS A 559 -25.07 -22.89 -25.58
N SER A 560 -25.61 -22.40 -24.46
CA SER A 560 -26.97 -21.87 -24.33
C SER A 560 -27.25 -20.69 -25.26
N ASP A 561 -26.21 -19.92 -25.58
CA ASP A 561 -26.20 -18.78 -26.50
C ASP A 561 -24.75 -18.47 -26.96
N ASP A 562 -24.60 -17.40 -27.74
CA ASP A 562 -23.32 -16.89 -28.24
C ASP A 562 -22.51 -16.07 -27.20
N GLN A 563 -23.06 -15.75 -26.02
CA GLN A 563 -22.37 -15.03 -24.94
C GLN A 563 -21.66 -16.00 -23.99
N ARG A 564 -22.36 -17.06 -23.57
CA ARG A 564 -21.83 -18.12 -22.69
C ARG A 564 -20.77 -18.95 -23.39
N GLY A 565 -20.91 -19.21 -24.69
CA GLY A 565 -19.90 -19.95 -25.44
C GLY A 565 -18.55 -19.24 -25.45
N GLU A 566 -17.47 -20.01 -25.51
CA GLU A 566 -16.12 -19.47 -25.51
C GLU A 566 -15.68 -19.04 -26.91
N VAL A 567 -15.03 -17.88 -26.98
CA VAL A 567 -14.32 -17.31 -28.13
C VAL A 567 -12.80 -17.34 -27.91
N VAL A 568 -12.03 -17.27 -29.00
CA VAL A 568 -10.55 -17.26 -28.97
C VAL A 568 -9.94 -15.86 -29.02
N ASP A 569 -10.68 -14.89 -29.57
CA ASP A 569 -10.56 -13.49 -29.19
C ASP A 569 -10.77 -13.36 -27.68
N LYS A 570 -9.87 -12.68 -26.98
CA LYS A 570 -9.93 -12.47 -25.52
C LYS A 570 -9.77 -11.00 -25.17
N ILE A 571 -10.27 -10.64 -23.99
CA ILE A 571 -9.87 -9.44 -23.25
C ILE A 571 -9.54 -9.90 -21.81
N TRP A 572 -8.36 -9.54 -21.33
CA TRP A 572 -7.92 -9.68 -19.95
C TRP A 572 -7.52 -8.31 -19.41
N TYR A 573 -7.73 -8.07 -18.13
CA TYR A 573 -7.20 -6.87 -17.47
C TYR A 573 -6.43 -7.23 -16.20
N ILE A 574 -5.40 -6.42 -15.90
CA ILE A 574 -4.51 -6.57 -14.75
C ILE A 574 -4.47 -5.21 -14.04
N ASN A 575 -4.69 -5.20 -12.72
CA ASN A 575 -4.40 -4.04 -11.87
C ASN A 575 -3.19 -4.30 -10.98
N VAL A 576 -2.38 -3.26 -10.78
CA VAL A 576 -1.30 -3.22 -9.79
C VAL A 576 -1.87 -2.64 -8.48
N PRO A 577 -1.91 -3.40 -7.37
CA PRO A 577 -2.50 -2.89 -6.13
C PRO A 577 -1.75 -1.70 -5.56
N GLY A 578 -2.46 -0.61 -5.29
CA GLY A 578 -1.87 0.65 -4.80
C GLY A 578 -1.35 1.59 -5.90
N ALA A 579 -1.46 1.22 -7.18
CA ALA A 579 -1.35 2.17 -8.28
C ALA A 579 -2.48 3.22 -8.22
N GLU A 580 -2.20 4.44 -8.66
CA GLU A 580 -3.19 5.53 -8.72
C GLU A 580 -4.41 5.15 -9.56
N LEU A 581 -4.20 4.39 -10.64
CA LEU A 581 -5.24 3.95 -11.56
C LEU A 581 -5.63 2.49 -11.31
N GLN A 582 -6.92 2.24 -11.13
CA GLN A 582 -7.53 0.91 -11.03
C GLN A 582 -8.65 0.77 -12.07
N LEU A 583 -8.74 -0.39 -12.72
CA LEU A 583 -9.78 -0.74 -13.70
C LEU A 583 -10.75 -1.78 -13.14
N LYS A 584 -11.98 -1.77 -13.63
CA LYS A 584 -13.03 -2.75 -13.33
C LYS A 584 -13.95 -2.91 -14.53
N ALA A 585 -14.22 -4.13 -14.98
CA ALA A 585 -15.21 -4.33 -16.03
C ALA A 585 -16.64 -4.07 -15.52
N LEU A 586 -17.47 -3.46 -16.36
CA LEU A 586 -18.90 -3.20 -16.12
C LEU A 586 -19.80 -4.09 -16.99
N SER A 587 -19.32 -4.52 -18.15
CA SER A 587 -19.97 -5.49 -19.03
C SER A 587 -18.94 -6.16 -19.93
N CYS A 588 -19.25 -7.38 -20.37
CA CYS A 588 -18.55 -8.09 -21.43
C CYS A 588 -19.60 -8.71 -22.35
N GLU A 589 -19.48 -8.54 -23.67
CA GLU A 589 -20.40 -9.15 -24.64
C GLU A 589 -19.69 -9.48 -25.96
N ASN A 590 -20.12 -10.56 -26.60
CA ASN A 590 -19.83 -10.84 -28.00
C ASN A 590 -20.89 -10.09 -28.84
N ASP A 591 -20.50 -9.13 -29.69
CA ASP A 591 -21.47 -8.34 -30.46
C ASP A 591 -22.00 -9.10 -31.69
N VAL A 592 -22.90 -10.04 -31.40
CA VAL A 592 -23.69 -10.77 -32.40
C VAL A 592 -24.62 -9.82 -33.16
N THR A 593 -25.19 -8.82 -32.49
CA THR A 593 -26.32 -8.03 -32.98
C THR A 593 -25.93 -7.17 -34.17
N ASN A 594 -24.80 -6.46 -34.08
CA ASN A 594 -24.37 -5.52 -35.11
C ASN A 594 -23.48 -6.16 -36.19
N PHE A 595 -22.93 -7.35 -35.94
CA PHE A 595 -21.98 -8.03 -36.83
C PHE A 595 -22.53 -9.32 -37.46
N THR A 596 -23.82 -9.62 -37.32
CA THR A 596 -24.48 -10.71 -38.07
C THR A 596 -24.73 -10.30 -39.53
N ALA A 597 -24.11 -11.02 -40.46
CA ALA A 597 -24.28 -10.84 -41.90
C ALA A 597 -25.52 -11.57 -42.45
N SER A 598 -25.86 -12.74 -41.90
CA SER A 598 -27.03 -13.54 -42.28
C SER A 598 -27.40 -14.57 -41.20
N THR A 599 -28.51 -15.28 -41.38
CA THR A 599 -28.96 -16.33 -40.45
C THR A 599 -29.37 -17.60 -41.18
N GLU A 600 -29.08 -18.75 -40.58
CA GLU A 600 -29.47 -20.07 -41.07
C GLU A 600 -30.15 -20.92 -39.98
N ASN A 601 -30.92 -21.94 -40.35
CA ASN A 601 -31.50 -22.87 -39.39
C ASN A 601 -30.54 -24.03 -39.13
N ALA A 602 -29.99 -24.11 -37.91
CA ALA A 602 -29.15 -25.22 -37.48
C ALA A 602 -29.97 -26.27 -36.73
N SER A 603 -29.60 -27.55 -36.85
CA SER A 603 -30.22 -28.66 -36.11
C SER A 603 -29.26 -29.83 -35.98
N TYR A 604 -29.04 -30.29 -34.74
CA TYR A 604 -28.07 -31.33 -34.40
C TYR A 604 -28.67 -32.33 -33.40
N SER A 605 -28.19 -33.58 -33.41
CA SER A 605 -28.67 -34.66 -32.55
C SER A 605 -27.53 -35.56 -32.08
N GLY A 606 -27.64 -36.09 -30.86
CA GLY A 606 -26.58 -36.84 -30.19
C GLY A 606 -25.48 -35.96 -29.57
N VAL A 607 -25.69 -34.64 -29.55
CA VAL A 607 -24.69 -33.64 -29.12
C VAL A 607 -24.71 -33.40 -27.61
N THR A 608 -23.60 -32.87 -27.06
CA THR A 608 -23.59 -32.30 -25.71
C THR A 608 -24.00 -30.83 -25.77
N VAL A 609 -24.89 -30.40 -24.86
CA VAL A 609 -25.49 -29.06 -24.83
C VAL A 609 -25.37 -28.47 -23.43
N GLU A 610 -25.14 -27.17 -23.34
CA GLU A 610 -25.34 -26.39 -22.12
C GLU A 610 -26.74 -25.75 -22.16
N ASP A 611 -27.55 -25.96 -21.12
CA ASP A 611 -28.87 -25.33 -21.02
C ASP A 611 -28.80 -23.89 -20.48
N ALA A 612 -29.96 -23.22 -20.35
CA ALA A 612 -30.03 -21.82 -19.92
C ALA A 612 -29.63 -21.60 -18.44
N ASP A 613 -29.71 -22.65 -17.61
CA ASP A 613 -29.29 -22.62 -16.20
C ASP A 613 -27.80 -23.01 -16.04
N GLY A 614 -27.14 -23.43 -17.13
CA GLY A 614 -25.72 -23.80 -17.18
C GLY A 614 -25.43 -25.28 -16.98
N ASN A 615 -26.45 -26.16 -16.99
CA ASN A 615 -26.24 -27.60 -16.85
C ASN A 615 -25.72 -28.21 -18.16
N ILE A 616 -24.77 -29.13 -18.06
CA ILE A 616 -24.23 -29.89 -19.20
C ILE A 616 -25.05 -31.17 -19.40
N LEU A 617 -25.68 -31.30 -20.57
CA LEU A 617 -26.59 -32.38 -20.93
C LEU A 617 -26.05 -33.14 -22.16
N GLU A 618 -25.89 -34.46 -22.04
CA GLU A 618 -25.37 -35.31 -23.13
C GLU A 618 -26.49 -35.93 -23.99
N ASN A 619 -26.14 -36.36 -25.21
CA ASN A 619 -27.03 -37.05 -26.15
C ASN A 619 -28.34 -36.28 -26.45
N GLN A 620 -28.26 -34.95 -26.53
CA GLN A 620 -29.40 -34.08 -26.77
C GLN A 620 -29.68 -33.89 -28.26
N SER A 621 -30.87 -33.36 -28.57
CA SER A 621 -31.19 -32.80 -29.88
C SER A 621 -31.53 -31.32 -29.73
N VAL A 622 -30.92 -30.48 -30.56
CA VAL A 622 -31.02 -29.02 -30.46
C VAL A 622 -31.25 -28.41 -31.84
N SER A 623 -32.11 -27.39 -31.90
CA SER A 623 -32.44 -26.65 -33.12
C SER A 623 -32.53 -25.16 -32.79
N TYR A 624 -31.91 -24.31 -33.60
CA TYR A 624 -31.89 -22.86 -33.38
C TYR A 624 -31.63 -22.10 -34.69
N VAL A 625 -31.99 -20.81 -34.70
CA VAL A 625 -31.50 -19.88 -35.72
C VAL A 625 -30.05 -19.55 -35.37
N LYS A 626 -29.13 -19.91 -36.26
CA LYS A 626 -27.69 -19.70 -36.14
C LYS A 626 -27.32 -18.40 -36.85
N ASN A 627 -26.62 -17.52 -36.15
CA ASN A 627 -26.10 -16.28 -36.70
C ASN A 627 -24.80 -16.56 -37.46
N VAL A 628 -24.64 -15.95 -38.64
CA VAL A 628 -23.42 -16.00 -39.46
C VAL A 628 -22.82 -14.60 -39.45
N GLY A 629 -21.58 -14.47 -38.95
CA GLY A 629 -20.90 -13.19 -38.78
C GLY A 629 -20.42 -12.54 -40.08
N LEU A 630 -20.03 -11.27 -39.99
CA LEU A 630 -19.29 -10.54 -41.03
C LEU A 630 -17.82 -11.00 -41.18
N ALA A 631 -17.27 -11.63 -40.14
CA ALA A 631 -15.94 -12.26 -40.10
C ALA A 631 -16.03 -13.61 -39.35
N ASP A 632 -14.90 -14.30 -39.14
CA ASP A 632 -14.93 -15.61 -38.48
C ASP A 632 -15.35 -15.55 -37.00
N HIS A 633 -15.14 -14.43 -36.30
CA HIS A 633 -15.65 -14.21 -34.94
C HIS A 633 -16.54 -12.96 -34.85
N PHE A 634 -17.41 -12.94 -33.83
CA PHE A 634 -18.04 -11.71 -33.38
C PHE A 634 -17.07 -10.92 -32.49
N PRO A 635 -17.10 -9.58 -32.48
CA PRO A 635 -16.22 -8.79 -31.64
C PRO A 635 -16.48 -9.04 -30.16
N VAL A 636 -15.42 -9.17 -29.36
CA VAL A 636 -15.55 -9.17 -27.89
C VAL A 636 -15.45 -7.73 -27.42
N VAL A 637 -16.51 -7.21 -26.82
CA VAL A 637 -16.65 -5.82 -26.37
C VAL A 637 -16.69 -5.80 -24.83
N VAL A 638 -15.86 -4.96 -24.21
CA VAL A 638 -15.85 -4.74 -22.77
C VAL A 638 -15.98 -3.25 -22.47
N LYS A 639 -16.89 -2.91 -21.55
CA LYS A 639 -16.93 -1.59 -20.94
C LYS A 639 -16.19 -1.61 -19.62
N PHE A 640 -15.23 -0.70 -19.44
CA PHE A 640 -14.49 -0.51 -18.21
C PHE A 640 -14.98 0.73 -17.44
N GLU A 641 -14.98 0.62 -16.12
CA GLU A 641 -14.89 1.72 -15.17
C GLU A 641 -13.42 1.88 -14.78
N TYR A 642 -12.95 3.14 -14.74
CA TYR A 642 -11.68 3.47 -14.12
C TYR A 642 -11.91 4.25 -12.83
N THR A 643 -11.01 4.08 -11.87
CA THR A 643 -10.86 4.92 -10.69
C THR A 643 -9.43 5.44 -10.65
N TYR A 644 -9.24 6.75 -10.83
CA TYR A 644 -7.95 7.42 -10.73
C TYR A 644 -7.87 8.19 -9.41
N THR A 645 -6.92 7.83 -8.56
CA THR A 645 -6.72 8.39 -7.22
C THR A 645 -5.30 8.92 -7.14
N LYS A 646 -5.16 10.23 -7.30
CA LYS A 646 -3.86 10.91 -7.29
C LYS A 646 -3.28 10.97 -5.88
N GLN A 647 -2.02 10.54 -5.70
CA GLN A 647 -1.35 10.48 -4.40
C GLN A 647 -0.69 11.80 -3.98
#